data_AF-A0A9P6I9A5-F1
#
_entry.id   AF-A0A9P6I9A5-F1
#
_cell.length_a   1.000
_cell.length_b   1.000
_cell.length_c   1.000
_cell.angle_alpha   90.00
_cell.angle_beta   90.00
_cell.angle_gamma   90.00
#
_symmetry.space_group_name_H-M   'P 1'
#
loop_
_entity.id
_entity.type
_entity.pdbx_description
1 polymer ?
#
loop_
_entity_poly.entity_id
_entity_poly.type
_entity_poly.pdbx_seq_one_letter_code
_entity_poly.pdbx_strand_id
1 'polypeptide(L)'
;MIESSQARGSIKMGVEQDKARKEESPAPLAHQTSIDVHGIDDAAIIPKGALDPVYEAKARVLNRAIQDIGMGWYQWQLFIVVGFGWASDNLWPIVTSLIFTPIANEFKPTRPPLLSLSQNIGLLAGAMFWGFGCDIFGRKMAFNLTLGLTAVWGMIAASAPNFAAIGIFAAFWSFGVGGNLPVDSAIFLEFLPGTHQYLLTVLSIDWAVAQVIATLIAWPLLGNLTCQQGETCTRSRNMGWRYFIITIGGLTLVMFLIRFVAFTVFESPKYLMGQGRDEEAVRIVHEVARRNGKISSLSVEDLKACEPEGYVARTDATAAVKRNLEKLDLSHVRVLFSTSRLALSTGLIMAVWALIGLGYPLYNAFLPYIQATRGAELGDGSTYITYRNSLIIAVTGVPGALLGGWLVELPRLGRKGTLSISTVLTGVFLYCSTTALTSNALLGWNCAFNFASNVMYAVLYGFTPELFPTPQRGTGNALTATCNRIFGIMAPIVAMFANLKTAAPVYTSGALFIAAGLLVCDIDIMVASSRLVLLGASLLGSVEAVKYGYNHVVVRQDTDVIAANFQDVEGIDLLSPAFLSPEGIPAGFADGTKGPTDDDLLDTFVQDLADKNDWLTYNKANFTSEEGRPFPYLYLSTGSKKSRRVANSTEKVRVWLQGAVHGNEPAGDQSLLALLGALDANQTWAASLLEKLDVVILPRYNPDGVFYFQRTLATNYDPNRDHIKLARKQTRDIKSLFNEFNPHVAVDMHEYSATSRYGSYYHAADGLFSAAKNLNIHPDIRSLSEELFAKNIGSAMESRGLRWEPYVTGSTSTNPDFKPTFAEAGSDAKIGRNAMGLTQCVTFLIEMRGIFLADQEFQRRTVAGLTMASSVLQTAADNAEKVYTTIESSIADFKSSDADIVITDSSPVVDRNFTMVKIDDGSVVQVPINFGSTTPVIANVTRARPEAYLIPAAWADLAERLRVGGLEVETLSEPYKGSVEALNVTSAEFESGYYEGVILVTVTTAAFTKEVELPAGSFLVSTRQKNAAIAFNALEPENIDSYASMNIVPVEEGDEYPVYRVLA
;
A
#
# COMPACT_ATOMS: atom_id res chain seq x y z
N MET A 1 -57.36 44.72 -32.48
CA MET A 1 -56.85 45.88 -31.71
C MET A 1 -57.67 45.96 -30.41
N ILE A 2 -57.02 46.10 -29.25
CA ILE A 2 -57.34 47.00 -28.09
C ILE A 2 -58.77 46.99 -27.42
N GLU A 3 -58.80 47.13 -26.07
CA GLU A 3 -59.89 47.60 -25.14
C GLU A 3 -61.13 46.71 -24.81
N SER A 4 -61.91 46.80 -23.69
CA SER A 4 -61.93 47.50 -22.34
C SER A 4 -63.00 46.79 -21.39
N SER A 5 -63.47 47.13 -20.15
CA SER A 5 -63.18 48.02 -18.97
C SER A 5 -64.16 47.70 -17.76
N GLN A 6 -64.18 48.51 -16.65
CA GLN A 6 -65.14 48.57 -15.48
C GLN A 6 -65.01 47.56 -14.28
N ALA A 7 -65.51 47.76 -13.02
CA ALA A 7 -65.71 48.95 -12.12
C ALA A 7 -66.24 48.62 -10.66
N ARG A 8 -65.83 49.39 -9.60
CA ARG A 8 -66.44 49.58 -8.19
C ARG A 8 -66.61 48.35 -7.23
N GLY A 9 -66.69 48.40 -5.88
CA GLY A 9 -66.34 49.42 -4.83
C GLY A 9 -66.96 49.24 -3.38
N SER A 10 -66.17 49.42 -2.29
CA SER A 10 -66.53 49.89 -0.89
C SER A 10 -66.93 48.97 0.33
N ILE A 11 -66.47 49.37 1.55
CA ILE A 11 -67.07 49.30 2.95
C ILE A 11 -66.97 48.07 3.93
N LYS A 12 -66.41 48.34 5.15
CA LYS A 12 -66.64 47.88 6.57
C LYS A 12 -66.68 46.39 7.07
N MET A 13 -66.59 46.28 8.40
CA MET A 13 -66.47 45.12 9.32
C MET A 13 -67.70 44.18 9.40
N GLY A 14 -67.49 42.88 9.68
CA GLY A 14 -68.51 41.84 9.98
C GLY A 14 -68.13 40.94 11.17
N VAL A 15 -69.05 40.13 11.70
CA VAL A 15 -69.01 39.57 13.08
C VAL A 15 -69.75 38.20 13.24
N GLU A 16 -69.14 37.27 14.02
CA GLU A 16 -69.67 36.12 14.81
C GLU A 16 -70.69 35.05 14.29
N GLN A 17 -70.60 33.85 14.92
CA GLN A 17 -71.70 32.89 15.29
C GLN A 17 -72.41 32.05 14.18
N ASP A 18 -72.98 30.84 14.38
CA ASP A 18 -72.99 29.82 15.49
C ASP A 18 -73.66 28.48 15.01
N LYS A 19 -73.55 27.38 15.80
CA LYS A 19 -74.36 26.12 15.84
C LYS A 19 -74.33 25.13 14.63
N ALA A 20 -74.79 23.86 14.72
CA ALA A 20 -74.73 22.80 15.78
C ALA A 20 -75.43 21.48 15.32
N ARG A 21 -74.90 20.30 15.74
CA ARG A 21 -75.52 18.93 15.68
C ARG A 21 -75.79 18.34 14.27
N LYS A 22 -76.02 17.03 14.06
CA LYS A 22 -76.36 15.87 14.94
C LYS A 22 -75.76 14.52 14.43
N GLU A 23 -75.96 13.40 15.14
CA GLU A 23 -75.37 12.07 14.88
C GLU A 23 -76.10 11.18 13.84
N GLU A 24 -75.37 10.25 13.18
CA GLU A 24 -75.79 8.84 12.90
C GLU A 24 -74.62 7.94 12.40
N SER A 25 -74.82 6.61 12.26
CA SER A 25 -73.81 5.52 12.09
C SER A 25 -74.53 4.25 11.53
N PRO A 26 -73.94 3.28 10.78
CA PRO A 26 -72.53 2.80 10.85
C PRO A 26 -71.82 2.30 9.55
N ALA A 27 -70.51 2.01 9.68
CA ALA A 27 -69.68 1.00 8.96
C ALA A 27 -69.36 1.18 7.43
N PRO A 28 -68.32 0.51 6.87
CA PRO A 28 -67.06 0.00 7.46
C PRO A 28 -65.75 0.32 6.68
N LEU A 29 -64.62 0.37 7.42
CA LEU A 29 -63.22 0.11 6.98
C LEU A 29 -62.51 1.01 5.95
N ALA A 30 -61.17 1.07 6.11
CA ALA A 30 -60.13 1.51 5.16
C ALA A 30 -60.06 2.99 4.71
N HIS A 31 -59.50 3.85 5.58
CA HIS A 31 -58.25 4.57 5.30
C HIS A 31 -57.76 5.35 6.54
N GLN A 32 -56.46 5.31 6.82
CA GLN A 32 -55.78 6.34 7.62
C GLN A 32 -54.63 6.91 6.78
N THR A 33 -54.55 8.23 6.72
CA THR A 33 -53.53 8.97 5.98
C THR A 33 -52.25 9.13 6.80
N SER A 34 -51.11 9.08 6.12
CA SER A 34 -49.81 9.45 6.68
C SER A 34 -49.76 10.94 7.02
N ILE A 35 -49.05 11.28 8.09
CA ILE A 35 -48.65 12.65 8.41
C ILE A 35 -47.13 12.72 8.19
N ASP A 36 -46.69 13.61 7.30
CA ASP A 36 -45.27 13.82 7.01
C ASP A 36 -44.52 14.44 8.18
N VAL A 37 -43.33 13.89 8.46
CA VAL A 37 -42.31 14.52 9.28
C VAL A 37 -40.96 14.31 8.58
N HIS A 38 -40.50 15.30 7.81
CA HIS A 38 -39.16 15.28 7.24
C HIS A 38 -38.10 15.40 8.35
N GLY A 39 -37.33 14.33 8.59
CA GLY A 39 -36.27 14.34 9.60
C GLY A 39 -35.51 13.03 9.77
N ILE A 40 -34.56 12.76 8.86
CA ILE A 40 -33.52 11.71 8.94
C ILE A 40 -34.04 10.27 8.78
N ASP A 41 -33.62 9.60 7.69
CA ASP A 41 -33.93 8.19 7.37
C ASP A 41 -33.15 7.17 8.21
N ASP A 42 -33.36 7.18 9.52
CA ASP A 42 -32.80 6.18 10.47
C ASP A 42 -33.41 4.76 10.27
N ALA A 43 -34.32 4.60 9.31
CA ALA A 43 -35.11 3.39 9.07
C ALA A 43 -34.61 2.48 7.91
N ALA A 44 -33.58 2.91 7.16
CA ALA A 44 -33.29 2.36 5.81
C ALA A 44 -31.95 1.58 5.65
N ILE A 45 -31.30 1.13 6.73
CA ILE A 45 -30.02 0.38 6.66
C ILE A 45 -30.01 -0.90 7.51
N ILE A 46 -31.17 -1.46 7.87
CA ILE A 46 -31.28 -2.68 8.70
C ILE A 46 -32.06 -3.78 7.96
N PRO A 47 -31.47 -4.96 7.69
CA PRO A 47 -32.22 -6.13 7.26
C PRO A 47 -33.24 -6.55 8.33
N LYS A 48 -34.53 -6.64 7.97
CA LYS A 48 -35.58 -7.09 8.90
C LYS A 48 -35.27 -8.49 9.43
N GLY A 49 -34.95 -8.60 10.71
CA GLY A 49 -34.62 -9.86 11.39
C GLY A 49 -33.23 -9.95 12.05
N ALA A 50 -32.42 -8.88 12.03
CA ALA A 50 -31.06 -8.88 12.58
C ALA A 50 -30.96 -8.84 14.12
N LEU A 51 -32.07 -8.71 14.84
CA LEU A 51 -32.17 -8.63 16.31
C LEU A 51 -33.49 -9.28 16.78
N ASP A 52 -33.53 -9.68 18.06
CA ASP A 52 -34.75 -10.15 18.73
C ASP A 52 -35.81 -9.02 18.73
N PRO A 53 -36.94 -9.14 18.00
CA PRO A 53 -37.89 -8.04 17.84
C PRO A 53 -38.52 -7.58 19.16
N VAL A 54 -38.61 -8.48 20.14
CA VAL A 54 -39.12 -8.19 21.49
C VAL A 54 -38.14 -7.29 22.25
N TYR A 55 -36.84 -7.57 22.15
CA TYR A 55 -35.79 -6.77 22.78
C TYR A 55 -35.73 -5.35 22.20
N GLU A 56 -35.84 -5.20 20.87
CA GLU A 56 -35.90 -3.86 20.26
C GLU A 56 -37.13 -3.07 20.72
N ALA A 57 -38.31 -3.69 20.76
CA ALA A 57 -39.54 -3.02 21.19
C ALA A 57 -39.42 -2.51 22.63
N LYS A 58 -39.00 -3.38 23.57
CA LYS A 58 -38.74 -2.99 24.97
C LYS A 58 -37.66 -1.90 25.08
N ALA A 59 -36.59 -1.98 24.30
CA ALA A 59 -35.52 -0.99 24.31
C ALA A 59 -35.98 0.41 23.86
N ARG A 60 -36.90 0.51 22.89
CA ARG A 60 -37.50 1.79 22.47
C ARG A 60 -38.37 2.40 23.57
N VAL A 61 -39.20 1.59 24.25
CA VAL A 61 -40.01 2.03 25.40
C VAL A 61 -39.13 2.54 26.54
N LEU A 62 -38.06 1.82 26.88
CA LEU A 62 -37.11 2.23 27.92
C LEU A 62 -36.33 3.51 27.55
N ASN A 63 -35.84 3.63 26.31
CA ASN A 63 -35.20 4.84 25.82
C ASN A 63 -36.12 6.07 25.94
N ARG A 64 -37.41 5.91 25.63
CA ARG A 64 -38.42 6.98 25.78
C ARG A 64 -38.58 7.41 27.22
N ALA A 65 -38.68 6.47 28.16
CA ALA A 65 -38.76 6.80 29.59
C ALA A 65 -37.54 7.60 30.09
N ILE A 66 -36.32 7.24 29.65
CA ILE A 66 -35.10 8.02 29.93
C ILE A 66 -35.14 9.41 29.28
N GLN A 67 -35.69 9.54 28.06
CA GLN A 67 -35.84 10.81 27.37
C GLN A 67 -36.85 11.75 28.08
N ASP A 68 -37.96 11.22 28.58
CA ASP A 68 -39.00 11.97 29.31
C ASP A 68 -38.50 12.41 30.71
N ILE A 69 -37.68 11.58 31.37
CA ILE A 69 -36.90 11.96 32.56
C ILE A 69 -35.88 13.06 32.18
N GLY A 70 -35.20 12.94 31.05
CA GLY A 70 -34.24 13.93 30.57
C GLY A 70 -33.01 14.07 31.47
N MET A 71 -32.27 15.17 31.30
CA MET A 71 -31.03 15.43 32.02
C MET A 71 -31.33 15.95 33.43
N GLY A 72 -30.84 15.24 34.45
CA GLY A 72 -31.00 15.64 35.86
C GLY A 72 -29.74 15.41 36.68
N TRP A 73 -29.85 15.60 38.00
CA TRP A 73 -28.70 15.54 38.90
C TRP A 73 -27.98 14.19 38.89
N TYR A 74 -28.70 13.07 38.74
CA TYR A 74 -28.08 11.75 38.64
C TYR A 74 -27.16 11.64 37.41
N GLN A 75 -27.57 12.14 36.24
CA GLN A 75 -26.73 12.14 35.04
C GLN A 75 -25.53 13.10 35.16
N TRP A 76 -25.68 14.25 35.83
CA TRP A 76 -24.55 15.15 36.09
C TRP A 76 -23.53 14.56 37.07
N GLN A 77 -23.99 13.88 38.12
CA GLN A 77 -23.09 13.10 38.98
C GLN A 77 -22.40 11.97 38.21
N LEU A 78 -23.16 11.24 37.38
CA LEU A 78 -22.62 10.15 36.54
C LEU A 78 -21.55 10.66 35.57
N PHE A 79 -21.79 11.79 34.89
CA PHE A 79 -20.83 12.45 34.00
C PHE A 79 -19.50 12.74 34.71
N ILE A 80 -19.53 13.32 35.92
CA ILE A 80 -18.33 13.61 36.71
C ILE A 80 -17.56 12.33 37.07
N VAL A 81 -18.25 11.28 37.55
CA VAL A 81 -17.55 10.04 37.93
C VAL A 81 -17.08 9.21 36.73
N VAL A 82 -17.75 9.33 35.58
CA VAL A 82 -17.31 8.80 34.27
C VAL A 82 -16.02 9.49 33.82
N GLY A 83 -15.94 10.82 33.97
CA GLY A 83 -14.74 11.61 33.68
C GLY A 83 -13.47 11.10 34.35
N PHE A 84 -13.56 10.52 35.56
CA PHE A 84 -12.40 9.92 36.24
C PHE A 84 -11.77 8.73 35.49
N GLY A 85 -12.58 7.92 34.78
CA GLY A 85 -12.07 6.77 34.03
C GLY A 85 -11.59 7.15 32.62
N TRP A 86 -12.22 8.17 32.03
CA TRP A 86 -11.68 8.86 30.84
C TRP A 86 -10.31 9.48 31.14
N ALA A 87 -10.18 10.26 32.23
CA ALA A 87 -8.92 10.74 32.75
C ALA A 87 -7.92 9.58 32.98
N SER A 88 -8.36 8.50 33.62
CA SER A 88 -7.52 7.34 33.91
C SER A 88 -7.02 6.60 32.65
N ASP A 89 -7.73 6.66 31.51
CA ASP A 89 -7.32 6.02 30.25
C ASP A 89 -6.08 6.68 29.63
N ASN A 90 -5.95 8.01 29.77
CA ASN A 90 -4.74 8.74 29.35
C ASN A 90 -3.65 8.79 30.44
N LEU A 91 -4.07 8.93 31.70
CA LEU A 91 -3.20 9.11 32.87
C LEU A 91 -2.11 8.02 32.95
N TRP A 92 -2.50 6.74 32.88
CA TRP A 92 -1.58 5.63 33.10
C TRP A 92 -0.62 5.37 31.92
N PRO A 93 -1.04 5.47 30.65
CA PRO A 93 -0.12 5.53 29.52
C PRO A 93 0.95 6.62 29.63
N ILE A 94 0.56 7.81 30.09
CA ILE A 94 1.47 8.94 30.31
C ILE A 94 2.39 8.68 31.52
N VAL A 95 1.87 8.13 32.62
CA VAL A 95 2.70 7.68 33.77
C VAL A 95 3.81 6.76 33.30
N THR A 96 3.50 5.75 32.48
CA THR A 96 4.50 4.80 31.94
C THR A 96 5.56 5.47 31.07
N SER A 97 5.18 6.47 30.26
CA SER A 97 6.12 7.29 29.49
C SER A 97 7.05 8.10 30.40
N LEU A 98 6.52 8.71 31.46
CA LEU A 98 7.28 9.54 32.41
C LEU A 98 8.28 8.74 33.26
N ILE A 99 7.93 7.53 33.67
CA ILE A 99 8.81 6.62 34.46
C ILE A 99 9.81 5.83 33.60
N PHE A 100 9.66 5.82 32.29
CA PHE A 100 10.43 5.00 31.35
C PHE A 100 11.95 5.15 31.55
N THR A 101 12.46 6.37 31.48
CA THR A 101 13.89 6.67 31.61
C THR A 101 14.43 6.38 33.03
N PRO A 102 13.79 6.82 34.13
CA PRO A 102 14.19 6.41 35.49
C PRO A 102 14.29 4.89 35.70
N ILE A 103 13.34 4.10 35.16
CA ILE A 103 13.33 2.64 35.31
C ILE A 103 14.42 1.98 34.45
N ALA A 104 14.61 2.45 33.21
CA ALA A 104 15.67 1.98 32.33
C ALA A 104 17.07 2.26 32.93
N ASN A 105 17.27 3.41 33.55
CA ASN A 105 18.54 3.79 34.18
C ASN A 105 18.89 2.93 35.41
N GLU A 106 17.89 2.52 36.22
CA GLU A 106 18.10 1.71 37.43
C GLU A 106 18.30 0.22 37.12
N PHE A 107 17.44 -0.38 36.29
CA PHE A 107 17.50 -1.84 36.04
C PHE A 107 18.29 -2.23 34.79
N LYS A 108 18.65 -1.28 33.91
CA LYS A 108 19.46 -1.47 32.70
C LYS A 108 19.07 -2.70 31.84
N PRO A 109 17.78 -2.87 31.49
CA PRO A 109 17.32 -4.02 30.73
C PRO A 109 17.85 -4.00 29.28
N THR A 110 18.08 -5.16 28.69
CA THR A 110 18.56 -5.31 27.30
C THR A 110 17.61 -4.68 26.26
N ARG A 111 16.32 -4.57 26.57
CA ARG A 111 15.30 -3.91 25.73
C ARG A 111 14.34 -3.07 26.59
N PRO A 112 14.65 -1.79 26.89
CA PRO A 112 13.79 -0.91 27.68
C PRO A 112 12.33 -0.78 27.19
N PRO A 113 12.02 -0.74 25.87
CA PRO A 113 10.65 -0.65 25.36
C PRO A 113 9.70 -1.79 25.77
N LEU A 114 10.23 -2.89 26.33
CA LEU A 114 9.41 -3.97 26.90
C LEU A 114 8.43 -3.49 27.99
N LEU A 115 8.77 -2.44 28.75
CA LEU A 115 7.84 -1.85 29.75
C LEU A 115 6.57 -1.31 29.06
N SER A 116 6.76 -0.55 27.99
CA SER A 116 5.68 0.01 27.18
C SER A 116 4.93 -1.08 26.39
N LEU A 117 5.59 -2.18 26.03
CA LEU A 117 4.95 -3.36 25.46
C LEU A 117 4.02 -4.04 26.48
N SER A 118 4.49 -4.31 27.70
CA SER A 118 3.68 -4.93 28.76
C SER A 118 2.45 -4.09 29.10
N GLN A 119 2.57 -2.76 29.13
CA GLN A 119 1.42 -1.86 29.23
C GLN A 119 0.42 -2.08 28.09
N ASN A 120 0.85 -2.02 26.82
CA ASN A 120 -0.08 -2.10 25.68
C ASN A 120 -0.76 -3.47 25.56
N ILE A 121 -0.06 -4.55 25.92
CA ILE A 121 -0.66 -5.90 26.08
C ILE A 121 -1.74 -5.87 27.17
N GLY A 122 -1.47 -5.24 28.31
CA GLY A 122 -2.45 -5.06 29.39
C GLY A 122 -3.67 -4.24 28.94
N LEU A 123 -3.47 -3.13 28.23
CA LEU A 123 -4.56 -2.30 27.69
C LEU A 123 -5.45 -3.07 26.71
N LEU A 124 -4.86 -3.87 25.80
CA LEU A 124 -5.61 -4.70 24.86
C LEU A 124 -6.39 -5.80 25.58
N ALA A 125 -5.74 -6.54 26.48
CA ALA A 125 -6.38 -7.59 27.27
C ALA A 125 -7.52 -7.05 28.15
N GLY A 126 -7.33 -5.87 28.75
CA GLY A 126 -8.35 -5.16 29.52
C GLY A 126 -9.53 -4.71 28.66
N ALA A 127 -9.27 -4.07 27.52
CA ALA A 127 -10.31 -3.60 26.61
C ALA A 127 -11.22 -4.75 26.13
N MET A 128 -10.63 -5.89 25.75
CA MET A 128 -11.40 -7.09 25.38
C MET A 128 -12.15 -7.68 26.58
N PHE A 129 -11.46 -7.93 27.70
CA PHE A 129 -12.06 -8.60 28.86
C PHE A 129 -13.20 -7.80 29.49
N TRP A 130 -13.00 -6.51 29.77
CA TRP A 130 -14.03 -5.68 30.39
C TRP A 130 -15.10 -5.26 29.38
N GLY A 131 -14.72 -4.99 28.12
CA GLY A 131 -15.63 -4.62 27.05
C GLY A 131 -16.69 -5.69 26.79
N PHE A 132 -16.27 -6.94 26.53
CA PHE A 132 -17.22 -8.03 26.32
C PHE A 132 -17.75 -8.63 27.64
N GLY A 133 -16.95 -8.66 28.70
CA GLY A 133 -17.31 -9.27 29.97
C GLY A 133 -18.40 -8.52 30.76
N CYS A 134 -18.47 -7.20 30.63
CA CYS A 134 -19.48 -6.40 31.35
C CYS A 134 -20.93 -6.75 30.95
N ASP A 135 -21.15 -7.27 29.74
CA ASP A 135 -22.45 -7.76 29.26
C ASP A 135 -22.80 -9.20 29.67
N ILE A 136 -21.86 -9.86 30.36
CA ILE A 136 -22.05 -11.13 31.05
C ILE A 136 -22.30 -10.86 32.54
N PHE A 137 -21.33 -10.27 33.26
CA PHE A 137 -21.35 -10.16 34.73
C PHE A 137 -21.85 -8.82 35.30
N GLY A 138 -22.23 -7.86 34.46
CA GLY A 138 -22.85 -6.58 34.87
C GLY A 138 -21.89 -5.39 34.79
N ARG A 139 -22.39 -4.27 34.27
CA ARG A 139 -21.63 -3.06 33.99
C ARG A 139 -21.26 -2.33 35.28
N LYS A 140 -22.08 -2.43 36.33
CA LYS A 140 -21.80 -1.86 37.66
C LYS A 140 -20.53 -2.44 38.30
N MET A 141 -20.27 -3.73 38.14
CA MET A 141 -19.07 -4.35 38.70
C MET A 141 -17.82 -3.90 37.93
N ALA A 142 -17.86 -3.96 36.59
CA ALA A 142 -16.76 -3.50 35.74
C ALA A 142 -16.38 -2.04 36.02
N PHE A 143 -17.36 -1.12 36.06
CA PHE A 143 -17.18 0.33 36.26
C PHE A 143 -16.41 0.72 37.55
N ASN A 144 -16.44 -0.13 38.56
CA ASN A 144 -15.73 0.08 39.82
C ASN A 144 -14.40 -0.71 39.86
N LEU A 145 -14.40 -1.95 39.36
CA LEU A 145 -13.21 -2.83 39.45
C LEU A 145 -12.05 -2.35 38.57
N THR A 146 -12.30 -1.66 37.45
CA THR A 146 -11.23 -1.11 36.59
C THR A 146 -10.32 -0.16 37.35
N LEU A 147 -10.85 0.93 37.92
CA LEU A 147 -10.07 1.89 38.72
C LEU A 147 -9.49 1.25 39.99
N GLY A 148 -10.24 0.35 40.65
CA GLY A 148 -9.77 -0.35 41.85
C GLY A 148 -8.51 -1.20 41.59
N LEU A 149 -8.54 -2.00 40.51
CA LEU A 149 -7.39 -2.82 40.09
C LEU A 149 -6.20 -1.96 39.64
N THR A 150 -6.46 -0.90 38.86
CA THR A 150 -5.40 0.04 38.44
C THR A 150 -4.74 0.72 39.62
N ALA A 151 -5.51 1.21 40.61
CA ALA A 151 -4.98 1.82 41.82
C ALA A 151 -4.11 0.84 42.65
N VAL A 152 -4.60 -0.38 42.86
CA VAL A 152 -3.90 -1.41 43.66
C VAL A 152 -2.62 -1.85 42.98
N TRP A 153 -2.66 -2.27 41.70
CA TRP A 153 -1.47 -2.69 40.98
C TRP A 153 -0.49 -1.54 40.72
N GLY A 154 -0.99 -0.32 40.54
CA GLY A 154 -0.21 0.90 40.53
C GLY A 154 0.60 1.08 41.81
N MET A 155 -0.04 1.10 42.98
CA MET A 155 0.69 1.26 44.26
C MET A 155 1.68 0.10 44.52
N ILE A 156 1.32 -1.15 44.18
CA ILE A 156 2.22 -2.32 44.29
C ILE A 156 3.44 -2.17 43.37
N ALA A 157 3.30 -1.57 42.19
CA ALA A 157 4.40 -1.43 41.24
C ALA A 157 5.63 -0.70 41.77
N ALA A 158 5.46 0.25 42.71
CA ALA A 158 6.57 0.94 43.35
C ALA A 158 7.46 0.02 44.22
N SER A 159 6.97 -1.16 44.63
CA SER A 159 7.78 -2.15 45.34
C SER A 159 8.58 -3.07 44.41
N ALA A 160 8.51 -2.90 43.08
CA ALA A 160 9.17 -3.79 42.12
C ALA A 160 10.70 -3.92 42.38
N PRO A 161 11.21 -5.16 42.54
CA PRO A 161 12.62 -5.41 42.81
C PRO A 161 13.50 -5.50 41.54
N ASN A 162 12.89 -5.69 40.36
CA ASN A 162 13.58 -5.85 39.08
C ASN A 162 12.67 -5.43 37.91
N PHE A 163 13.25 -5.36 36.70
CA PHE A 163 12.55 -4.93 35.49
C PHE A 163 11.38 -5.84 35.06
N ALA A 164 11.49 -7.15 35.25
CA ALA A 164 10.42 -8.08 34.89
C ALA A 164 9.18 -7.89 35.77
N ALA A 165 9.37 -7.67 37.07
CA ALA A 165 8.28 -7.40 38.02
C ALA A 165 7.51 -6.12 37.67
N ILE A 166 8.21 -5.02 37.38
CA ILE A 166 7.54 -3.76 36.97
C ILE A 166 6.82 -3.90 35.63
N GLY A 167 7.32 -4.70 34.69
CA GLY A 167 6.59 -5.07 33.46
C GLY A 167 5.31 -5.86 33.72
N ILE A 168 5.34 -6.85 34.61
CA ILE A 168 4.15 -7.64 34.99
C ILE A 168 3.11 -6.74 35.68
N PHE A 169 3.53 -5.89 36.61
CA PHE A 169 2.63 -4.92 37.23
C PHE A 169 2.08 -3.91 36.21
N ALA A 170 2.88 -3.50 35.21
CA ALA A 170 2.44 -2.64 34.12
C ALA A 170 1.31 -3.27 33.30
N ALA A 171 1.39 -4.56 33.00
CA ALA A 171 0.28 -5.28 32.37
C ALA A 171 -0.96 -5.32 33.28
N PHE A 172 -0.81 -5.55 34.58
CA PHE A 172 -1.94 -5.66 35.51
C PHE A 172 -2.64 -4.34 35.84
N TRP A 173 -1.94 -3.21 36.02
CA TRP A 173 -2.64 -1.93 36.17
C TRP A 173 -3.33 -1.53 34.86
N SER A 174 -2.68 -1.79 33.72
CA SER A 174 -3.20 -1.47 32.39
C SER A 174 -4.40 -2.34 31.98
N PHE A 175 -4.48 -3.56 32.50
CA PHE A 175 -5.67 -4.42 32.39
C PHE A 175 -6.90 -3.80 33.05
N GLY A 176 -6.73 -3.06 34.16
CA GLY A 176 -7.80 -2.22 34.71
C GLY A 176 -8.08 -1.02 33.80
N VAL A 177 -7.05 -0.29 33.37
CA VAL A 177 -7.17 0.95 32.57
C VAL A 177 -7.95 0.71 31.28
N GLY A 178 -7.59 -0.32 30.50
CA GLY A 178 -8.19 -0.59 29.20
C GLY A 178 -9.70 -0.89 29.25
N GLY A 179 -10.23 -1.23 30.42
CA GLY A 179 -11.66 -1.41 30.64
C GLY A 179 -12.46 -0.13 30.87
N ASN A 180 -11.82 0.98 31.27
CA ASN A 180 -12.52 2.24 31.59
C ASN A 180 -13.29 2.75 30.38
N LEU A 181 -12.62 2.99 29.25
CA LEU A 181 -13.23 3.62 28.08
C LEU A 181 -14.49 2.89 27.54
N PRO A 182 -14.48 1.55 27.31
CA PRO A 182 -15.69 0.85 26.85
C PRO A 182 -16.79 0.84 27.93
N VAL A 183 -16.46 0.52 29.19
CA VAL A 183 -17.47 0.34 30.26
C VAL A 183 -18.11 1.65 30.68
N ASP A 184 -17.31 2.70 30.85
CA ASP A 184 -17.79 4.03 31.24
C ASP A 184 -18.67 4.65 30.16
N SER A 185 -18.28 4.51 28.89
CA SER A 185 -19.08 4.99 27.75
C SER A 185 -20.40 4.23 27.64
N ALA A 186 -20.37 2.90 27.83
CA ALA A 186 -21.54 2.04 27.75
C ALA A 186 -22.55 2.32 28.88
N ILE A 187 -22.10 2.50 30.13
CA ILE A 187 -23.00 2.82 31.25
C ILE A 187 -23.52 4.26 31.17
N PHE A 188 -22.71 5.22 30.69
CA PHE A 188 -23.16 6.62 30.52
C PHE A 188 -24.27 6.73 29.47
N LEU A 189 -24.09 6.13 28.29
CA LEU A 189 -25.06 6.14 27.18
C LEU A 189 -26.42 5.53 27.51
N GLU A 190 -26.55 4.77 28.60
CA GLU A 190 -27.79 4.09 28.99
C GLU A 190 -28.60 4.82 30.05
N PHE A 191 -28.02 5.85 30.68
CA PHE A 191 -28.72 6.79 31.56
C PHE A 191 -28.85 8.20 30.96
N LEU A 192 -28.16 8.48 29.85
CA LEU A 192 -28.12 9.78 29.17
C LEU A 192 -29.26 9.93 28.15
N PRO A 193 -30.08 10.99 28.19
CA PRO A 193 -31.08 11.27 27.15
C PRO A 193 -30.41 11.61 25.81
N GLY A 194 -31.09 11.31 24.70
CA GLY A 194 -30.57 11.49 23.34
C GLY A 194 -30.11 12.91 23.03
N THR A 195 -30.79 13.92 23.59
CA THR A 195 -30.47 15.35 23.43
C THR A 195 -29.13 15.77 24.06
N HIS A 196 -28.50 14.94 24.89
CA HIS A 196 -27.27 15.26 25.60
C HIS A 196 -26.08 14.36 25.23
N GLN A 197 -26.19 13.56 24.16
CA GLN A 197 -25.10 12.65 23.73
C GLN A 197 -23.79 13.38 23.37
N TYR A 198 -23.84 14.67 23.01
CA TYR A 198 -22.66 15.51 22.80
C TYR A 198 -21.73 15.58 24.03
N LEU A 199 -22.22 15.31 25.25
CA LEU A 199 -21.39 15.28 26.46
C LEU A 199 -20.28 14.22 26.39
N LEU A 200 -20.41 13.17 25.57
CA LEU A 200 -19.29 12.24 25.27
C LEU A 200 -18.09 12.96 24.62
N THR A 201 -18.35 13.96 23.78
CA THR A 201 -17.30 14.76 23.14
C THR A 201 -16.63 15.67 24.19
N VAL A 202 -17.39 16.16 25.17
CA VAL A 202 -16.89 17.03 26.25
C VAL A 202 -15.94 16.27 27.21
N LEU A 203 -16.17 14.97 27.45
CA LEU A 203 -15.28 14.13 28.29
C LEU A 203 -13.83 14.03 27.77
N SER A 204 -13.57 14.41 26.51
CA SER A 204 -12.21 14.53 25.99
C SER A 204 -11.35 15.59 26.71
N ILE A 205 -11.95 16.55 27.43
CA ILE A 205 -11.20 17.50 28.25
C ILE A 205 -10.49 16.82 29.43
N ASP A 206 -11.08 15.75 29.98
CA ASP A 206 -10.50 15.01 31.10
C ASP A 206 -9.21 14.27 30.70
N TRP A 207 -9.07 13.92 29.42
CA TRP A 207 -7.82 13.40 28.84
C TRP A 207 -6.69 14.43 28.93
N ALA A 208 -6.95 15.69 28.54
CA ALA A 208 -5.96 16.77 28.62
C ALA A 208 -5.63 17.16 30.06
N VAL A 209 -6.66 17.26 30.92
CA VAL A 209 -6.50 17.55 32.36
C VAL A 209 -5.71 16.44 33.06
N ALA A 210 -5.92 15.17 32.72
CA ALA A 210 -5.12 14.06 33.23
C ALA A 210 -3.63 14.17 32.84
N GLN A 211 -3.33 14.58 31.60
CA GLN A 211 -1.95 14.81 31.15
C GLN A 211 -1.27 15.95 31.94
N VAL A 212 -1.99 17.04 32.24
CA VAL A 212 -1.50 18.13 33.09
C VAL A 212 -1.27 17.64 34.53
N ILE A 213 -2.20 16.91 35.13
CA ILE A 213 -2.03 16.37 36.50
C ILE A 213 -0.84 15.41 36.57
N ALA A 214 -0.69 14.50 35.60
CA ALA A 214 0.43 13.57 35.54
C ALA A 214 1.79 14.28 35.50
N THR A 215 1.93 15.26 34.60
CA THR A 215 3.19 16.00 34.40
C THR A 215 3.47 16.98 35.53
N LEU A 216 2.45 17.59 36.14
CA LEU A 216 2.57 18.49 37.29
C LEU A 216 3.08 17.76 38.54
N ILE A 217 2.62 16.53 38.78
CA ILE A 217 3.10 15.68 39.89
C ILE A 217 4.47 15.07 39.54
N ALA A 218 4.73 14.75 38.27
CA ALA A 218 6.01 14.23 37.82
C ALA A 218 7.15 15.25 37.92
N TRP A 219 6.92 16.54 37.65
CA TRP A 219 7.98 17.55 37.63
C TRP A 219 8.79 17.65 38.94
N PRO A 220 8.20 17.84 40.13
CA PRO A 220 8.97 17.88 41.38
C PRO A 220 9.51 16.52 41.80
N LEU A 221 8.79 15.42 41.55
CA LEU A 221 9.19 14.08 42.01
C LEU A 221 10.26 13.44 41.11
N LEU A 222 10.02 13.40 39.80
CA LEU A 222 10.96 12.82 38.84
C LEU A 222 12.11 13.79 38.53
N GLY A 223 11.84 15.11 38.45
CA GLY A 223 12.87 16.12 38.22
C GLY A 223 13.97 16.13 39.28
N ASN A 224 13.60 16.06 40.57
CA ASN A 224 14.54 16.24 41.67
C ASN A 224 14.99 14.94 42.37
N LEU A 225 14.22 13.83 42.26
CA LEU A 225 14.48 12.59 43.01
C LEU A 225 14.82 11.38 42.11
N THR A 226 15.23 11.62 40.85
CA THR A 226 15.78 10.61 39.94
C THR A 226 17.16 10.99 39.41
N CYS A 227 17.87 10.01 38.86
CA CYS A 227 19.23 10.18 38.37
C CYS A 227 19.31 11.05 37.10
N GLN A 228 20.30 11.95 37.03
CA GLN A 228 20.62 12.67 35.78
C GLN A 228 21.08 11.70 34.68
N GLN A 229 20.99 12.13 33.41
CA GLN A 229 21.57 11.36 32.31
C GLN A 229 23.09 11.19 32.50
N GLY A 230 23.61 10.02 32.11
CA GLY A 230 25.03 9.68 32.21
C GLY A 230 25.51 9.24 33.62
N GLU A 231 24.77 9.53 34.69
CA GLU A 231 25.16 9.12 36.04
C GLU A 231 24.96 7.62 36.34
N THR A 232 25.79 7.08 37.23
CA THR A 232 25.69 5.69 37.71
C THR A 232 24.48 5.53 38.65
N CYS A 233 23.31 5.35 38.04
CA CYS A 233 22.05 5.34 38.77
C CYS A 233 21.94 4.15 39.75
N THR A 234 21.59 4.47 41.00
CA THR A 234 21.41 3.51 42.09
C THR A 234 20.05 3.75 42.76
N ARG A 235 19.42 2.68 43.28
CA ARG A 235 18.06 2.73 43.84
C ARG A 235 17.85 3.85 44.87
N SER A 236 18.83 4.11 45.74
CA SER A 236 18.79 5.18 46.75
C SER A 236 18.75 6.60 46.15
N ARG A 237 19.31 6.79 44.96
CA ARG A 237 19.29 8.06 44.20
C ARG A 237 18.18 8.13 43.14
N ASN A 238 17.29 7.12 43.10
CA ASN A 238 16.25 6.98 42.07
C ASN A 238 14.84 6.73 42.64
N MET A 239 14.57 7.20 43.86
CA MET A 239 13.29 6.95 44.54
C MET A 239 12.10 7.72 43.94
N GLY A 240 12.35 8.75 43.12
CA GLY A 240 11.30 9.61 42.53
C GLY A 240 10.23 8.86 41.75
N TRP A 241 10.60 7.86 40.94
CA TRP A 241 9.62 7.08 40.17
C TRP A 241 8.70 6.23 41.05
N ARG A 242 9.21 5.76 42.20
CA ARG A 242 8.42 5.00 43.18
C ARG A 242 7.42 5.91 43.90
N TYR A 243 7.86 7.10 44.34
CA TYR A 243 6.98 8.09 44.95
C TYR A 243 5.93 8.62 43.97
N PHE A 244 6.30 8.83 42.70
CA PHE A 244 5.38 9.23 41.64
C PHE A 244 4.28 8.19 41.41
N ILE A 245 4.64 6.92 41.21
CA ILE A 245 3.69 5.82 41.03
C ILE A 245 2.78 5.64 42.25
N ILE A 246 3.30 5.73 43.48
CA ILE A 246 2.48 5.69 44.70
C ILE A 246 1.48 6.85 44.73
N THR A 247 1.91 8.07 44.34
CA THR A 247 1.06 9.25 44.33
C THR A 247 -0.08 9.13 43.31
N ILE A 248 0.20 8.64 42.10
CA ILE A 248 -0.83 8.45 41.06
C ILE A 248 -1.72 7.23 41.35
N GLY A 249 -1.17 6.17 41.93
CA GLY A 249 -1.93 5.03 42.47
C GLY A 249 -2.91 5.46 43.57
N GLY A 250 -2.45 6.32 44.48
CA GLY A 250 -3.28 6.94 45.52
C GLY A 250 -4.35 7.89 44.95
N LEU A 251 -4.03 8.68 43.92
CA LEU A 251 -5.02 9.51 43.20
C LEU A 251 -6.11 8.64 42.54
N THR A 252 -5.72 7.54 41.88
CA THR A 252 -6.66 6.59 41.28
C THR A 252 -7.49 5.86 42.36
N LEU A 253 -6.90 5.60 43.54
CA LEU A 253 -7.63 5.06 44.69
C LEU A 253 -8.69 6.06 45.20
N VAL A 254 -8.40 7.36 45.25
CA VAL A 254 -9.37 8.39 45.61
C VAL A 254 -10.50 8.46 44.58
N MET A 255 -10.20 8.41 43.28
CA MET A 255 -11.22 8.31 42.21
C MET A 255 -12.11 7.07 42.36
N PHE A 256 -11.52 5.91 42.66
CA PHE A 256 -12.25 4.67 42.96
C PHE A 256 -13.15 4.80 44.21
N LEU A 257 -12.64 5.37 45.30
CA LEU A 257 -13.42 5.58 46.52
C LEU A 257 -14.59 6.56 46.30
N ILE A 258 -14.43 7.58 45.46
CA ILE A 258 -15.53 8.47 45.08
C ILE A 258 -16.57 7.71 44.21
N ARG A 259 -16.13 6.91 43.22
CA ARG A 259 -17.02 6.04 42.42
C ARG A 259 -17.82 5.05 43.28
N PHE A 260 -17.19 4.48 44.30
CA PHE A 260 -17.76 3.36 45.08
C PHE A 260 -18.56 3.82 46.31
N VAL A 261 -18.14 4.88 46.99
CA VAL A 261 -18.70 5.33 48.28
C VAL A 261 -19.54 6.60 48.14
N ALA A 262 -19.09 7.58 47.36
CA ALA A 262 -19.76 8.89 47.26
C ALA A 262 -20.87 8.93 46.20
N PHE A 263 -20.91 7.98 45.27
CA PHE A 263 -21.93 7.88 44.23
C PHE A 263 -22.52 6.47 44.16
N THR A 264 -23.85 6.32 44.30
CA THR A 264 -24.50 5.03 44.00
C THR A 264 -24.75 4.92 42.52
N VAL A 265 -23.83 4.25 41.80
CA VAL A 265 -24.09 3.78 40.44
C VAL A 265 -25.12 2.64 40.46
N PHE A 266 -26.10 2.70 39.56
CA PHE A 266 -27.06 1.61 39.31
C PHE A 266 -26.58 0.70 38.19
N GLU A 267 -27.06 -0.55 38.19
CA GLU A 267 -26.87 -1.43 37.03
C GLU A 267 -27.75 -0.96 35.87
N SER A 268 -27.29 -1.17 34.64
CA SER A 268 -27.99 -0.72 33.44
C SER A 268 -29.39 -1.33 33.33
N PRO A 269 -30.45 -0.53 33.10
CA PRO A 269 -31.78 -1.05 32.85
C PRO A 269 -31.85 -1.91 31.57
N LYS A 270 -31.02 -1.62 30.56
CA LYS A 270 -30.93 -2.44 29.33
C LYS A 270 -30.24 -3.77 29.59
N TYR A 271 -29.18 -3.80 30.41
CA TYR A 271 -28.57 -5.05 30.86
C TYR A 271 -29.59 -5.89 31.66
N LEU A 272 -30.30 -5.30 32.61
CA LEU A 272 -31.31 -5.99 33.42
C LEU A 272 -32.44 -6.58 32.54
N MET A 273 -32.99 -5.78 31.63
CA MET A 273 -33.98 -6.20 30.62
C MET A 273 -33.44 -7.32 29.70
N GLY A 274 -32.18 -7.24 29.27
CA GLY A 274 -31.50 -8.29 28.49
C GLY A 274 -31.31 -9.61 29.25
N GLN A 275 -31.25 -9.56 30.58
CA GLN A 275 -31.28 -10.72 31.49
C GLN A 275 -32.71 -11.16 31.87
N GLY A 276 -33.76 -10.54 31.30
CA GLY A 276 -35.17 -10.82 31.62
C GLY A 276 -35.66 -10.24 32.96
N ARG A 277 -34.90 -9.35 33.59
CA ARG A 277 -35.19 -8.74 34.90
C ARG A 277 -35.91 -7.40 34.74
N ASP A 278 -36.98 -7.40 33.95
CA ASP A 278 -37.76 -6.21 33.58
C ASP A 278 -38.27 -5.42 34.80
N GLU A 279 -38.71 -6.13 35.85
CA GLU A 279 -39.17 -5.54 37.11
C GLU A 279 -38.07 -4.74 37.84
N GLU A 280 -36.80 -5.10 37.65
CA GLU A 280 -35.66 -4.34 38.16
C GLU A 280 -35.26 -3.21 37.21
N ALA A 281 -35.31 -3.43 35.89
CA ALA A 281 -35.08 -2.36 34.91
C ALA A 281 -36.04 -1.17 35.13
N VAL A 282 -37.33 -1.44 35.28
CA VAL A 282 -38.36 -0.45 35.61
C VAL A 282 -38.08 0.22 36.96
N ARG A 283 -37.72 -0.55 37.99
CA ARG A 283 -37.36 -0.02 39.32
C ARG A 283 -36.17 0.94 39.29
N ILE A 284 -35.14 0.64 38.49
CA ILE A 284 -33.99 1.55 38.31
C ILE A 284 -34.41 2.83 37.58
N VAL A 285 -35.25 2.76 36.54
CA VAL A 285 -35.77 3.95 35.84
C VAL A 285 -36.57 4.85 36.80
N HIS A 286 -37.41 4.28 37.68
CA HIS A 286 -38.11 5.03 38.72
C HIS A 286 -37.18 5.65 39.76
N GLU A 287 -36.14 4.95 40.22
CA GLU A 287 -35.16 5.50 41.17
C GLU A 287 -34.31 6.62 40.55
N VAL A 288 -33.98 6.53 39.25
CA VAL A 288 -33.33 7.63 38.51
C VAL A 288 -34.27 8.83 38.35
N ALA A 289 -35.55 8.61 38.02
CA ALA A 289 -36.56 9.66 38.00
C ALA A 289 -36.67 10.36 39.36
N ARG A 290 -36.78 9.58 40.45
CA ARG A 290 -36.87 10.06 41.83
C ARG A 290 -35.65 10.88 42.25
N ARG A 291 -34.43 10.46 41.91
CA ARG A 291 -33.19 11.22 42.15
C ARG A 291 -33.13 12.53 41.35
N ASN A 292 -33.82 12.59 40.22
CA ASN A 292 -33.96 13.78 39.39
C ASN A 292 -35.17 14.66 39.75
N GLY A 293 -35.92 14.34 40.81
CA GLY A 293 -37.13 15.08 41.20
C GLY A 293 -38.31 14.91 40.24
N LYS A 294 -38.32 13.83 39.44
CA LYS A 294 -39.35 13.51 38.45
C LYS A 294 -40.06 12.19 38.77
N ILE A 295 -41.15 11.94 38.05
CA ILE A 295 -41.91 10.69 38.05
C ILE A 295 -41.82 10.11 36.64
N SER A 296 -41.63 8.80 36.51
CA SER A 296 -41.76 8.07 35.24
C SER A 296 -43.15 7.44 35.15
N SER A 297 -43.71 7.34 33.95
CA SER A 297 -44.94 6.55 33.72
C SER A 297 -44.67 5.08 33.41
N LEU A 298 -43.39 4.69 33.23
CA LEU A 298 -43.00 3.34 32.81
C LEU A 298 -43.45 2.28 33.83
N SER A 299 -44.27 1.33 33.37
CA SER A 299 -44.70 0.16 34.13
C SER A 299 -43.98 -1.12 33.67
N VAL A 300 -44.21 -2.23 34.36
CA VAL A 300 -43.70 -3.55 33.93
C VAL A 300 -44.58 -4.10 32.80
N GLU A 301 -45.84 -3.70 32.79
CA GLU A 301 -46.87 -4.00 31.81
C GLU A 301 -46.52 -3.39 30.44
N ASP A 302 -45.94 -2.19 30.39
CA ASP A 302 -45.45 -1.58 29.13
C ASP A 302 -44.34 -2.41 28.47
N LEU A 303 -43.47 -3.05 29.27
CA LEU A 303 -42.44 -3.94 28.74
C LEU A 303 -43.02 -5.30 28.34
N LYS A 304 -43.93 -5.86 29.14
CA LYS A 304 -44.63 -7.13 28.82
C LYS A 304 -45.54 -7.00 27.59
N ALA A 305 -46.12 -5.83 27.33
CA ALA A 305 -46.90 -5.53 26.12
C ALA A 305 -46.08 -5.56 24.81
N CYS A 306 -44.75 -5.65 24.90
CA CYS A 306 -43.87 -5.89 23.77
C CYS A 306 -43.64 -7.38 23.45
N GLU A 307 -44.19 -8.31 24.25
CA GLU A 307 -44.03 -9.76 24.09
C GLU A 307 -45.24 -10.39 23.35
N PRO A 308 -45.04 -11.36 22.44
CA PRO A 308 -46.14 -12.08 21.79
C PRO A 308 -46.98 -12.90 22.78
N GLU A 309 -48.27 -13.09 22.46
CA GLU A 309 -49.13 -14.00 23.25
C GLU A 309 -48.53 -15.42 23.29
N GLY A 310 -48.37 -15.97 24.50
CA GLY A 310 -47.72 -17.27 24.73
C GLY A 310 -46.19 -17.22 24.84
N TYR A 311 -45.55 -16.05 24.80
CA TYR A 311 -44.12 -15.91 25.04
C TYR A 311 -43.75 -16.28 26.50
N VAL A 312 -43.19 -17.46 26.70
CA VAL A 312 -42.60 -17.85 27.98
C VAL A 312 -41.13 -17.42 27.99
N ALA A 313 -40.81 -16.41 28.79
CA ALA A 313 -39.42 -16.01 29.03
C ALA A 313 -38.62 -17.20 29.58
N ARG A 314 -37.70 -17.75 28.78
CA ARG A 314 -36.89 -18.93 29.13
C ARG A 314 -35.79 -18.58 30.13
N THR A 315 -36.18 -18.44 31.40
CA THR A 315 -35.30 -18.23 32.56
C THR A 315 -34.60 -19.53 32.99
N ASP A 316 -33.93 -20.19 32.05
CA ASP A 316 -33.18 -21.42 32.27
C ASP A 316 -31.67 -21.15 32.19
N ALA A 317 -30.87 -21.74 33.07
CA ALA A 317 -29.44 -21.41 33.19
C ALA A 317 -28.67 -21.77 31.91
N THR A 318 -29.05 -22.86 31.25
CA THR A 318 -28.52 -23.26 29.94
C THR A 318 -28.96 -22.32 28.82
N ALA A 319 -30.18 -21.75 28.88
CA ALA A 319 -30.64 -20.74 27.93
C ALA A 319 -29.91 -19.40 28.12
N ALA A 320 -29.63 -18.98 29.36
CA ALA A 320 -28.82 -17.79 29.65
C ALA A 320 -27.35 -17.96 29.19
N VAL A 321 -26.75 -19.13 29.43
CA VAL A 321 -25.41 -19.47 28.89
C VAL A 321 -25.44 -19.49 27.36
N LYS A 322 -26.48 -20.07 26.74
CA LYS A 322 -26.62 -20.04 25.27
C LYS A 322 -26.77 -18.61 24.73
N ARG A 323 -27.59 -17.76 25.35
CA ARG A 323 -27.71 -16.34 24.96
C ARG A 323 -26.40 -15.56 25.14
N ASN A 324 -25.57 -15.90 26.12
CA ASN A 324 -24.24 -15.29 26.30
C ASN A 324 -23.18 -15.84 25.33
N LEU A 325 -23.34 -17.07 24.82
CA LEU A 325 -22.55 -17.59 23.70
C LEU A 325 -23.03 -17.01 22.36
N GLU A 326 -24.33 -16.78 22.20
CA GLU A 326 -24.94 -16.08 21.06
C GLU A 326 -24.64 -14.56 21.07
N LYS A 327 -24.23 -13.97 22.21
CA LYS A 327 -23.61 -12.62 22.25
C LYS A 327 -22.17 -12.60 21.76
N LEU A 328 -21.49 -13.74 21.70
CA LEU A 328 -20.18 -13.91 21.07
C LEU A 328 -20.31 -14.29 19.58
N ASP A 329 -21.54 -14.35 19.05
CA ASP A 329 -21.78 -14.54 17.62
C ASP A 329 -21.30 -13.32 16.83
N LEU A 330 -20.62 -13.58 15.72
CA LEU A 330 -20.07 -12.56 14.84
C LEU A 330 -21.17 -11.88 14.00
N SER A 331 -22.44 -12.28 14.11
CA SER A 331 -23.58 -11.61 13.46
C SER A 331 -23.64 -10.09 13.72
N HIS A 332 -23.39 -9.64 14.96
CA HIS A 332 -23.33 -8.20 15.27
C HIS A 332 -22.18 -7.46 14.57
N VAL A 333 -21.05 -8.14 14.35
CA VAL A 333 -19.94 -7.60 13.55
C VAL A 333 -20.28 -7.64 12.05
N ARG A 334 -20.90 -8.73 11.58
CA ARG A 334 -21.34 -8.91 10.19
C ARG A 334 -22.31 -7.84 9.72
N VAL A 335 -23.14 -7.28 10.61
CA VAL A 335 -24.01 -6.12 10.30
C VAL A 335 -23.20 -4.85 9.98
N LEU A 336 -22.06 -4.61 10.65
CA LEU A 336 -21.19 -3.46 10.33
C LEU A 336 -20.56 -3.58 8.93
N PHE A 337 -20.53 -4.78 8.36
CA PHE A 337 -20.03 -5.06 7.01
C PHE A 337 -21.13 -5.53 6.04
N SER A 338 -22.43 -5.39 6.39
CA SER A 338 -23.53 -5.96 5.58
C SER A 338 -23.95 -5.12 4.37
N THR A 339 -23.42 -3.91 4.21
CA THR A 339 -23.58 -3.07 3.02
C THR A 339 -22.26 -2.41 2.68
N SER A 340 -21.92 -2.25 1.41
CA SER A 340 -20.61 -1.74 0.98
C SER A 340 -20.30 -0.34 1.55
N ARG A 341 -21.33 0.50 1.71
CA ARG A 341 -21.20 1.83 2.34
C ARG A 341 -20.86 1.74 3.84
N LEU A 342 -21.51 0.88 4.61
CA LEU A 342 -21.24 0.71 6.03
C LEU A 342 -19.92 -0.05 6.27
N ALA A 343 -19.61 -1.02 5.42
CA ALA A 343 -18.34 -1.74 5.40
C ALA A 343 -17.16 -0.79 5.16
N LEU A 344 -17.24 0.06 4.12
CA LEU A 344 -16.22 1.08 3.82
C LEU A 344 -16.09 2.11 4.96
N SER A 345 -17.21 2.62 5.48
CA SER A 345 -17.22 3.58 6.60
C SER A 345 -16.55 2.98 7.86
N THR A 346 -16.88 1.72 8.18
CA THR A 346 -16.31 0.96 9.29
C THR A 346 -14.82 0.70 9.08
N GLY A 347 -14.42 0.28 7.88
CA GLY A 347 -13.02 0.04 7.53
C GLY A 347 -12.16 1.30 7.59
N LEU A 348 -12.65 2.43 7.05
CA LEU A 348 -11.94 3.71 7.10
C LEU A 348 -11.74 4.21 8.53
N ILE A 349 -12.78 4.17 9.39
CA ILE A 349 -12.61 4.61 10.79
C ILE A 349 -11.72 3.65 11.59
N MET A 350 -11.75 2.34 11.31
CA MET A 350 -10.79 1.37 11.87
C MET A 350 -9.35 1.66 11.42
N ALA A 351 -9.14 2.03 10.15
CA ALA A 351 -7.82 2.40 9.63
C ALA A 351 -7.30 3.70 10.27
N VAL A 352 -8.13 4.73 10.40
CA VAL A 352 -7.79 5.97 11.11
C VAL A 352 -7.37 5.68 12.56
N TRP A 353 -8.15 4.86 13.29
CA TRP A 353 -7.81 4.43 14.65
C TRP A 353 -6.55 3.55 14.72
N ALA A 354 -6.28 2.71 13.72
CA ALA A 354 -5.05 1.91 13.64
C ALA A 354 -3.81 2.79 13.40
N LEU A 355 -3.87 3.71 12.44
CA LEU A 355 -2.76 4.62 12.11
C LEU A 355 -2.44 5.57 13.28
N ILE A 356 -3.46 6.15 13.91
CA ILE A 356 -3.30 6.95 15.14
C ILE A 356 -2.81 6.08 16.30
N GLY A 357 -3.30 4.84 16.42
CA GLY A 357 -2.90 3.87 17.42
C GLY A 357 -1.43 3.45 17.35
N LEU A 358 -0.82 3.43 16.16
CA LEU A 358 0.63 3.27 15.99
C LEU A 358 1.37 4.61 16.14
N GLY A 359 0.90 5.66 15.47
CA GLY A 359 1.56 6.96 15.38
C GLY A 359 1.71 7.66 16.74
N TYR A 360 0.65 7.69 17.56
CA TYR A 360 0.67 8.39 18.84
C TYR A 360 1.63 7.74 19.86
N PRO A 361 1.61 6.42 20.13
CA PRO A 361 2.55 5.83 21.08
C PRO A 361 3.98 5.75 20.56
N LEU A 362 4.20 5.60 19.25
CA LEU A 362 5.56 5.57 18.65
C LEU A 362 6.36 6.86 18.92
N TYR A 363 5.66 7.99 19.11
CA TYR A 363 6.26 9.25 19.55
C TYR A 363 6.03 9.50 21.05
N ASN A 364 4.78 9.57 21.51
CA ASN A 364 4.45 10.08 22.84
C ASN A 364 4.82 9.13 24.00
N ALA A 365 4.83 7.81 23.77
CA ALA A 365 5.28 6.86 24.80
C ALA A 365 6.80 6.94 25.06
N PHE A 366 7.55 7.61 24.18
CA PHE A 366 8.99 7.84 24.28
C PHE A 366 9.35 9.34 24.34
N LEU A 367 8.36 10.25 24.43
CA LEU A 367 8.60 11.70 24.39
C LEU A 367 9.58 12.17 25.48
N PRO A 368 9.49 11.78 26.77
CA PRO A 368 10.46 12.17 27.79
C PRO A 368 11.88 11.63 27.51
N TYR A 369 12.01 10.47 26.86
CA TYR A 369 13.29 9.92 26.43
C TYR A 369 13.87 10.78 25.29
N ILE A 370 13.09 11.06 24.24
CA ILE A 370 13.47 11.88 23.08
C ILE A 370 13.84 13.32 23.52
N GLN A 371 13.07 13.90 24.45
CA GLN A 371 13.37 15.20 25.04
C GLN A 371 14.68 15.21 25.81
N ALA A 372 14.96 14.16 26.59
CA ALA A 372 16.17 14.10 27.40
C ALA A 372 17.43 13.84 26.54
N THR A 373 17.36 13.00 25.49
CA THR A 373 18.50 12.78 24.58
C THR A 373 18.80 14.00 23.72
N ARG A 374 17.79 14.56 23.01
CA ARG A 374 17.99 15.79 22.22
C ARG A 374 18.30 17.00 23.09
N GLY A 375 17.74 17.05 24.31
CA GLY A 375 18.10 18.05 25.32
C GLY A 375 19.58 17.99 25.66
N ALA A 376 20.14 16.80 25.88
CA ALA A 376 21.57 16.64 26.16
C ALA A 376 22.44 17.08 24.97
N GLU A 377 22.06 16.73 23.74
CA GLU A 377 22.73 17.18 22.50
C GLU A 377 22.69 18.71 22.32
N LEU A 378 21.62 19.37 22.79
CA LEU A 378 21.41 20.82 22.73
C LEU A 378 21.85 21.56 24.02
N GLY A 379 22.56 20.90 24.94
CA GLY A 379 23.13 21.50 26.16
C GLY A 379 22.13 21.73 27.32
N ASP A 380 20.91 21.20 27.24
CA ASP A 380 19.77 21.46 28.14
C ASP A 380 19.21 20.18 28.80
N GLY A 381 19.98 19.08 28.80
CA GLY A 381 19.53 17.71 29.10
C GLY A 381 19.24 17.34 30.57
N SER A 382 18.93 18.31 31.44
CA SER A 382 18.66 18.01 32.86
C SER A 382 17.26 17.42 33.09
N THR A 383 17.12 16.49 34.04
CA THR A 383 15.82 15.86 34.39
C THR A 383 14.73 16.89 34.71
N TYR A 384 15.08 17.92 35.50
CA TYR A 384 14.20 19.02 35.86
C TYR A 384 13.62 19.72 34.63
N ILE A 385 14.44 19.91 33.60
CA ILE A 385 14.04 20.59 32.36
C ILE A 385 13.24 19.67 31.44
N THR A 386 13.59 18.37 31.34
CA THR A 386 12.75 17.38 30.65
C THR A 386 11.32 17.40 31.20
N TYR A 387 11.14 17.24 32.51
CA TYR A 387 9.80 17.16 33.10
C TYR A 387 9.08 18.52 33.17
N ARG A 388 9.81 19.65 33.31
CA ARG A 388 9.26 21.01 33.09
C ARG A 388 8.67 21.12 31.70
N ASN A 389 9.43 20.72 30.68
CA ASN A 389 9.04 20.82 29.29
C ASN A 389 7.85 19.89 29.01
N SER A 390 7.79 18.69 29.59
CA SER A 390 6.61 17.81 29.53
C SER A 390 5.35 18.48 30.12
N LEU A 391 5.45 19.23 31.22
CA LEU A 391 4.32 19.98 31.77
C LEU A 391 3.89 21.16 30.88
N ILE A 392 4.85 21.92 30.32
CA ILE A 392 4.53 23.02 29.39
C ILE A 392 3.77 22.48 28.17
N ILE A 393 4.19 21.34 27.63
CA ILE A 393 3.52 20.64 26.53
C ILE A 393 2.14 20.13 26.94
N ALA A 394 1.98 19.59 28.15
CA ALA A 394 0.68 19.14 28.66
C ALA A 394 -0.34 20.27 28.76
N VAL A 395 0.10 21.47 29.18
CA VAL A 395 -0.78 22.64 29.35
C VAL A 395 -1.34 23.14 28.01
N THR A 396 -0.65 22.93 26.87
CA THR A 396 -1.23 23.31 25.56
C THR A 396 -2.29 22.33 25.05
N GLY A 397 -2.41 21.13 25.61
CA GLY A 397 -3.48 20.19 25.27
C GLY A 397 -4.88 20.67 25.68
N VAL A 398 -5.00 21.32 26.85
CA VAL A 398 -6.28 21.79 27.40
C VAL A 398 -7.02 22.79 26.48
N PRO A 399 -6.40 23.90 25.99
CA PRO A 399 -7.05 24.77 25.01
C PRO A 399 -7.25 24.09 23.65
N GLY A 400 -6.46 23.07 23.31
CA GLY A 400 -6.67 22.24 22.12
C GLY A 400 -7.99 21.44 22.19
N ALA A 401 -8.25 20.75 23.30
CA ALA A 401 -9.51 20.01 23.49
C ALA A 401 -10.75 20.94 23.47
N LEU A 402 -10.65 22.11 24.13
CA LEU A 402 -11.69 23.14 24.10
C LEU A 402 -11.93 23.70 22.68
N LEU A 403 -10.86 23.94 21.92
CA LEU A 403 -10.98 24.39 20.53
C LEU A 403 -11.60 23.32 19.63
N GLY A 404 -11.26 22.04 19.82
CA GLY A 404 -11.87 20.92 19.11
C GLY A 404 -13.39 20.87 19.29
N GLY A 405 -13.86 21.00 20.54
CA GLY A 405 -15.30 21.07 20.84
C GLY A 405 -16.02 22.25 20.18
N TRP A 406 -15.35 23.40 20.02
CA TRP A 406 -15.94 24.58 19.37
C TRP A 406 -15.92 24.52 17.84
N LEU A 407 -14.81 24.08 17.24
CA LEU A 407 -14.64 24.00 15.78
C LEU A 407 -15.64 23.04 15.12
N VAL A 408 -16.05 21.99 15.85
CA VAL A 408 -17.06 21.01 15.43
C VAL A 408 -18.43 21.64 15.10
N GLU A 409 -18.81 22.71 15.79
CA GLU A 409 -20.09 23.42 15.60
C GLU A 409 -20.05 24.43 14.44
N LEU A 410 -18.90 24.64 13.79
CA LEU A 410 -18.77 25.61 12.69
C LEU A 410 -19.42 25.07 11.38
N PRO A 411 -20.45 25.72 10.81
CA PRO A 411 -21.23 25.18 9.69
C PRO A 411 -20.48 24.89 8.38
N ARG A 412 -19.24 25.36 8.23
CA ARG A 412 -18.39 25.12 7.05
C ARG A 412 -17.25 24.12 7.28
N LEU A 413 -17.02 23.71 8.52
CA LEU A 413 -15.89 22.87 8.92
C LEU A 413 -16.36 21.55 9.54
N GLY A 414 -17.32 21.64 10.47
CA GLY A 414 -17.99 20.50 11.09
C GLY A 414 -17.05 19.51 11.77
N ARG A 415 -17.57 18.29 12.01
CA ARG A 415 -16.81 17.14 12.53
C ARG A 415 -15.62 16.79 11.63
N LYS A 416 -15.88 16.56 10.34
CA LYS A 416 -14.91 15.94 9.40
C LYS A 416 -13.73 16.87 9.09
N GLY A 417 -14.00 18.13 8.76
CA GLY A 417 -12.95 19.11 8.45
C GLY A 417 -12.08 19.43 9.66
N THR A 418 -12.67 19.55 10.86
CA THR A 418 -11.91 19.75 12.10
C THR A 418 -10.99 18.55 12.37
N LEU A 419 -11.51 17.33 12.27
CA LEU A 419 -10.73 16.11 12.51
C LEU A 419 -9.60 15.95 11.50
N SER A 420 -9.88 16.05 10.19
CA SER A 420 -8.84 15.95 9.15
C SER A 420 -7.72 16.97 9.35
N ILE A 421 -8.05 18.26 9.44
CA ILE A 421 -7.05 19.33 9.53
C ILE A 421 -6.21 19.20 10.80
N SER A 422 -6.81 18.90 11.95
CA SER A 422 -6.06 18.70 13.20
C SER A 422 -5.17 17.46 13.17
N THR A 423 -5.58 16.37 12.51
CA THR A 423 -4.76 15.16 12.33
C THR A 423 -3.57 15.42 11.40
N VAL A 424 -3.78 16.09 10.26
CA VAL A 424 -2.70 16.48 9.34
C VAL A 424 -1.72 17.44 10.01
N LEU A 425 -2.20 18.48 10.70
CA LEU A 425 -1.36 19.43 11.44
C LEU A 425 -0.55 18.73 12.55
N THR A 426 -1.12 17.72 13.22
CA THR A 426 -0.41 16.89 14.20
C THR A 426 0.83 16.24 13.56
N GLY A 427 0.69 15.63 12.38
CA GLY A 427 1.82 15.03 11.66
C GLY A 427 2.82 16.04 11.10
N VAL A 428 2.34 17.18 10.59
CA VAL A 428 3.20 18.28 10.10
C VAL A 428 4.05 18.87 11.23
N PHE A 429 3.48 19.11 12.41
CA PHE A 429 4.27 19.63 13.54
C PHE A 429 5.30 18.62 14.08
N LEU A 430 5.06 17.31 13.94
CA LEU A 430 6.09 16.30 14.20
C LEU A 430 7.26 16.39 13.22
N TYR A 431 7.00 16.57 11.92
CA TYR A 431 8.06 16.86 10.94
C TYR A 431 8.80 18.16 11.27
N CYS A 432 8.09 19.25 11.59
CA CYS A 432 8.74 20.50 12.00
C CYS A 432 9.62 20.32 13.27
N SER A 433 9.27 19.40 14.18
CA SER A 433 10.10 19.10 15.36
C SER A 433 11.47 18.49 15.03
N THR A 434 11.72 17.99 13.81
CA THR A 434 13.05 17.51 13.40
C THR A 434 13.97 18.63 12.90
N THR A 435 13.42 19.81 12.56
CA THR A 435 14.21 21.00 12.15
C THR A 435 14.67 21.87 13.32
N ALA A 436 14.39 21.44 14.55
CA ALA A 436 14.62 22.22 15.77
C ALA A 436 16.11 22.33 16.16
N LEU A 437 16.75 23.46 15.81
CA LEU A 437 18.15 23.75 16.17
C LEU A 437 18.38 24.24 17.61
N THR A 438 17.33 24.36 18.44
CA THR A 438 17.43 24.78 19.86
C THR A 438 16.39 24.09 20.73
N SER A 439 16.68 23.94 22.03
CA SER A 439 15.74 23.35 23.01
C SER A 439 14.38 24.08 23.03
N ASN A 440 14.40 25.42 22.95
CA ASN A 440 13.18 26.24 22.90
C ASN A 440 12.38 26.03 21.60
N ALA A 441 13.03 25.85 20.44
CA ALA A 441 12.34 25.52 19.19
C ALA A 441 11.72 24.12 19.23
N LEU A 442 12.44 23.13 19.81
CA LEU A 442 11.93 21.77 19.99
C LEU A 442 10.72 21.75 20.93
N LEU A 443 10.79 22.52 22.04
CA LEU A 443 9.66 22.73 22.94
C LEU A 443 8.45 23.36 22.20
N GLY A 444 8.68 24.39 21.40
CA GLY A 444 7.64 25.05 20.60
C GLY A 444 6.90 24.10 19.65
N TRP A 445 7.63 23.29 18.87
CA TRP A 445 7.02 22.31 17.98
C TRP A 445 6.27 21.21 18.74
N ASN A 446 6.82 20.73 19.86
CA ASN A 446 6.14 19.72 20.68
C ASN A 446 4.86 20.26 21.33
N CYS A 447 4.83 21.54 21.70
CA CYS A 447 3.62 22.24 22.17
C CYS A 447 2.55 22.35 21.08
N ALA A 448 2.96 22.63 19.83
CA ALA A 448 2.06 22.69 18.67
C ALA A 448 1.49 21.30 18.31
N PHE A 449 2.33 20.26 18.35
CA PHE A 449 1.90 18.86 18.23
C PHE A 449 0.89 18.46 19.31
N ASN A 450 1.13 18.77 20.59
CA ASN A 450 0.20 18.41 21.67
C ASN A 450 -1.13 19.17 21.57
N PHE A 451 -1.08 20.45 21.20
CA PHE A 451 -2.28 21.25 20.91
C PHE A 451 -3.11 20.63 19.77
N ALA A 452 -2.49 20.35 18.62
CA ALA A 452 -3.18 19.78 17.45
C ALA A 452 -3.74 18.38 17.72
N SER A 453 -2.99 17.53 18.42
CA SER A 453 -3.45 16.17 18.76
C SER A 453 -4.59 16.16 19.79
N ASN A 454 -4.68 17.15 20.68
CA ASN A 454 -5.85 17.29 21.56
C ASN A 454 -7.09 17.83 20.81
N VAL A 455 -6.92 18.73 19.83
CA VAL A 455 -8.02 19.10 18.91
C VAL A 455 -8.53 17.84 18.17
N MET A 456 -7.61 17.03 17.64
CA MET A 456 -7.90 15.78 16.94
C MET A 456 -8.66 14.79 17.82
N TYR A 457 -8.13 14.43 19.01
CA TYR A 457 -8.77 13.45 19.89
C TYR A 457 -10.14 13.90 20.38
N ALA A 458 -10.32 15.19 20.67
CA ALA A 458 -11.61 15.73 21.07
C ALA A 458 -12.70 15.46 20.02
N VAL A 459 -12.39 15.64 18.73
CA VAL A 459 -13.35 15.33 17.65
C VAL A 459 -13.45 13.83 17.37
N LEU A 460 -12.34 13.09 17.37
CA LEU A 460 -12.31 11.66 17.05
C LEU A 460 -13.18 10.83 18.00
N TYR A 461 -13.11 11.09 19.31
CA TYR A 461 -13.92 10.40 20.31
C TYR A 461 -15.42 10.72 20.21
N GLY A 462 -15.79 11.92 19.74
CA GLY A 462 -17.19 12.27 19.45
C GLY A 462 -17.70 11.73 18.11
N PHE A 463 -16.87 11.74 17.08
CA PHE A 463 -17.23 11.35 15.71
C PHE A 463 -17.37 9.83 15.54
N THR A 464 -16.51 9.03 16.20
CA THR A 464 -16.52 7.56 16.10
C THR A 464 -17.88 6.93 16.46
N PRO A 465 -18.50 7.21 17.63
CA PRO A 465 -19.84 6.68 17.93
C PRO A 465 -20.93 7.19 16.98
N GLU A 466 -20.82 8.41 16.47
CA GLU A 466 -21.83 9.02 15.59
C GLU A 466 -21.82 8.42 14.18
N LEU A 467 -20.70 7.86 13.72
CA LEU A 467 -20.60 7.15 12.45
C LEU A 467 -21.34 5.80 12.46
N PHE A 468 -21.57 5.21 13.63
CA PHE A 468 -22.19 3.89 13.77
C PHE A 468 -23.70 3.95 14.10
N PRO A 469 -24.55 3.14 13.44
CA PRO A 469 -25.97 3.03 13.74
C PRO A 469 -26.23 2.68 15.21
N THR A 470 -27.29 3.26 15.77
CA THR A 470 -27.61 3.19 17.21
C THR A 470 -27.55 1.78 17.85
N PRO A 471 -28.02 0.69 17.21
CA PRO A 471 -27.94 -0.66 17.80
C PRO A 471 -26.53 -1.27 17.77
N GLN A 472 -25.67 -0.92 16.81
CA GLN A 472 -24.32 -1.49 16.61
C GLN A 472 -23.18 -0.58 17.10
N ARG A 473 -23.50 0.65 17.54
CA ARG A 473 -22.55 1.66 18.04
C ARG A 473 -21.56 1.15 19.10
N GLY A 474 -22.02 0.29 20.01
CA GLY A 474 -21.14 -0.36 21.00
C GLY A 474 -20.08 -1.25 20.35
N THR A 475 -20.50 -2.11 19.42
CA THR A 475 -19.63 -3.03 18.68
C THR A 475 -18.64 -2.28 17.79
N GLY A 476 -19.08 -1.23 17.09
CA GLY A 476 -18.21 -0.40 16.25
C GLY A 476 -17.13 0.35 17.05
N ASN A 477 -17.50 0.91 18.21
CA ASN A 477 -16.56 1.52 19.15
C ASN A 477 -15.58 0.48 19.73
N ALA A 478 -16.04 -0.73 20.08
CA ALA A 478 -15.18 -1.79 20.59
C ALA A 478 -14.16 -2.26 19.53
N LEU A 479 -14.60 -2.41 18.27
CA LEU A 479 -13.75 -2.84 17.16
C LEU A 479 -12.68 -1.80 16.82
N THR A 480 -13.07 -0.52 16.68
CA THR A 480 -12.14 0.60 16.44
C THR A 480 -11.13 0.78 17.58
N ALA A 481 -11.57 0.73 18.84
CA ALA A 481 -10.69 0.76 20.00
C ALA A 481 -9.71 -0.43 20.02
N THR A 482 -10.17 -1.62 19.62
CA THR A 482 -9.33 -2.83 19.51
C THR A 482 -8.24 -2.65 18.44
N CYS A 483 -8.57 -2.14 17.24
CA CYS A 483 -7.59 -1.80 16.20
C CYS A 483 -6.53 -0.82 16.71
N ASN A 484 -6.95 0.25 17.40
CA ASN A 484 -6.05 1.23 18.02
C ASN A 484 -5.10 0.57 19.05
N ARG A 485 -5.58 -0.33 19.91
CA ARG A 485 -4.71 -1.02 20.89
C ARG A 485 -3.79 -2.07 20.24
N ILE A 486 -4.20 -2.75 19.17
CA ILE A 486 -3.35 -3.68 18.40
C ILE A 486 -2.18 -2.92 17.76
N PHE A 487 -2.46 -1.81 17.07
CA PHE A 487 -1.40 -0.99 16.48
C PHE A 487 -0.55 -0.27 17.54
N GLY A 488 -1.13 0.04 18.72
CA GLY A 488 -0.41 0.49 19.90
C GLY A 488 0.56 -0.52 20.51
N ILE A 489 0.37 -1.83 20.29
CA ILE A 489 1.35 -2.88 20.61
C ILE A 489 2.52 -2.88 19.60
N MET A 490 2.28 -2.50 18.34
CA MET A 490 3.34 -2.44 17.33
C MET A 490 4.34 -1.30 17.60
N ALA A 491 3.90 -0.16 18.16
CA ALA A 491 4.78 0.97 18.50
C ALA A 491 5.99 0.59 19.38
N PRO A 492 5.84 -0.05 20.56
CA PRO A 492 6.98 -0.50 21.37
C PRO A 492 7.75 -1.69 20.74
N ILE A 493 7.15 -2.45 19.83
CA ILE A 493 7.87 -3.48 19.06
C ILE A 493 8.82 -2.83 18.06
N VAL A 494 8.33 -1.88 17.25
CA VAL A 494 9.16 -1.04 16.36
C VAL A 494 10.28 -0.38 17.17
N ALA A 495 9.97 0.18 18.34
CA ALA A 495 10.95 0.79 19.24
C ALA A 495 12.04 -0.16 19.80
N MET A 496 11.84 -1.49 19.79
CA MET A 496 12.87 -2.46 20.17
C MET A 496 13.89 -2.75 19.06
N PHE A 497 13.52 -2.51 17.79
CA PHE A 497 14.36 -2.82 16.62
C PHE A 497 14.85 -1.55 15.89
N ALA A 498 14.12 -0.43 16.00
CA ALA A 498 14.51 0.87 15.48
C ALA A 498 15.45 1.61 16.44
N ASN A 499 16.41 2.36 15.89
CA ASN A 499 17.31 3.19 16.68
C ASN A 499 16.59 4.46 17.18
N LEU A 500 16.08 4.43 18.41
CA LEU A 500 15.38 5.52 19.09
C LEU A 500 16.19 6.83 19.28
N LYS A 501 17.50 6.85 18.95
CA LYS A 501 18.27 8.10 18.89
C LYS A 501 18.07 8.86 17.58
N THR A 502 17.62 8.19 16.52
CA THR A 502 17.41 8.80 15.21
C THR A 502 16.08 9.57 15.14
N ALA A 503 15.92 10.40 14.11
CA ALA A 503 14.63 11.02 13.80
C ALA A 503 13.59 10.05 13.18
N ALA A 504 13.96 8.81 12.85
CA ALA A 504 13.08 7.88 12.13
C ALA A 504 11.72 7.62 12.82
N PRO A 505 11.61 7.38 14.14
CA PRO A 505 10.32 7.22 14.80
C PRO A 505 9.43 8.47 14.73
N VAL A 506 10.04 9.66 14.69
CA VAL A 506 9.33 10.94 14.53
C VAL A 506 8.80 11.08 13.09
N TYR A 507 9.60 10.70 12.09
CA TYR A 507 9.16 10.69 10.69
C TYR A 507 8.06 9.65 10.43
N THR A 508 8.19 8.42 10.96
CA THR A 508 7.13 7.40 10.84
C THR A 508 5.84 7.87 11.54
N SER A 509 5.93 8.42 12.75
CA SER A 509 4.78 8.97 13.46
C SER A 509 4.10 10.11 12.68
N GLY A 510 4.88 11.07 12.16
CA GLY A 510 4.37 12.18 11.34
C GLY A 510 3.65 11.71 10.07
N ALA A 511 4.22 10.73 9.36
CA ALA A 511 3.61 10.13 8.17
C ALA A 511 2.25 9.47 8.48
N LEU A 512 2.17 8.69 9.57
CA LEU A 512 0.96 7.99 10.00
C LEU A 512 -0.18 8.96 10.35
N PHE A 513 0.13 10.09 11.00
CA PHE A 513 -0.85 11.14 11.28
C PHE A 513 -1.32 11.85 10.00
N ILE A 514 -0.43 12.16 9.06
CA ILE A 514 -0.83 12.77 7.78
C ILE A 514 -1.75 11.81 7.00
N ALA A 515 -1.39 10.52 6.90
CA ALA A 515 -2.21 9.50 6.25
C ALA A 515 -3.59 9.35 6.92
N ALA A 516 -3.64 9.27 8.25
CA ALA A 516 -4.91 9.22 8.99
C ALA A 516 -5.78 10.47 8.75
N GLY A 517 -5.17 11.65 8.67
CA GLY A 517 -5.87 12.91 8.43
C GLY A 517 -6.42 13.05 7.00
N LEU A 518 -5.75 12.46 6.01
CA LEU A 518 -6.25 12.37 4.64
C LEU A 518 -7.44 11.42 4.54
N LEU A 519 -7.35 10.21 5.09
CA LEU A 519 -8.44 9.22 5.08
C LEU A 519 -9.75 9.72 5.70
N VAL A 520 -9.70 10.71 6.61
CA VAL A 520 -10.89 11.35 7.20
C VAL A 520 -11.68 12.18 6.18
N CYS A 521 -11.05 12.73 5.14
CA CYS A 521 -11.73 13.43 4.05
C CYS A 521 -12.62 12.49 3.22
N ASP A 522 -12.13 11.26 2.99
CA ASP A 522 -12.72 10.32 2.03
C ASP A 522 -14.04 9.72 2.52
N ILE A 523 -14.29 9.73 3.84
CA ILE A 523 -15.44 9.10 4.52
C ILE A 523 -16.81 9.51 3.94
N ASP A 524 -16.95 10.70 3.36
CA ASP A 524 -18.17 11.10 2.61
C ASP A 524 -17.94 11.27 1.09
N ILE A 525 -16.74 11.62 0.63
CA ILE A 525 -16.48 11.85 -0.80
C ILE A 525 -16.70 10.56 -1.60
N MET A 526 -16.30 9.42 -1.03
CA MET A 526 -16.53 8.08 -1.61
C MET A 526 -18.01 7.66 -1.60
N VAL A 527 -18.86 8.28 -0.78
CA VAL A 527 -20.31 7.99 -0.72
C VAL A 527 -21.07 8.66 -1.86
N ALA A 528 -20.59 9.83 -2.32
CA ALA A 528 -21.18 10.56 -3.44
C ALA A 528 -20.54 10.22 -4.80
N SER A 529 -19.42 9.49 -4.83
CA SER A 529 -18.70 9.19 -6.07
C SER A 529 -18.02 7.82 -6.07
N SER A 530 -18.61 6.86 -6.81
CA SER A 530 -18.15 5.48 -6.96
C SER A 530 -16.87 5.30 -7.79
N ARG A 531 -15.93 6.28 -7.75
CA ARG A 531 -14.72 6.31 -8.59
C ARG A 531 -13.42 6.70 -7.85
N LEU A 532 -13.45 6.89 -6.53
CA LEU A 532 -12.25 7.25 -5.74
C LEU A 532 -11.59 6.10 -4.94
N VAL A 533 -12.06 4.86 -5.07
CA VAL A 533 -11.54 3.71 -4.30
C VAL A 533 -10.03 3.47 -4.53
N LEU A 534 -9.50 3.79 -5.71
CA LEU A 534 -8.08 3.60 -6.06
C LEU A 534 -7.09 4.57 -5.36
N LEU A 535 -7.57 5.66 -4.75
CA LEU A 535 -6.70 6.71 -4.19
C LEU A 535 -6.27 6.49 -2.73
N GLY A 536 -7.08 5.79 -1.92
CA GLY A 536 -6.76 5.56 -0.50
C GLY A 536 -5.71 4.47 -0.28
N ALA A 537 -5.78 3.37 -1.05
CA ALA A 537 -4.87 2.23 -0.90
C ALA A 537 -3.49 2.43 -1.56
N SER A 538 -3.42 3.28 -2.61
CA SER A 538 -2.20 3.47 -3.40
C SER A 538 -1.08 4.20 -2.66
N LEU A 539 -1.40 5.09 -1.72
CA LEU A 539 -0.45 5.97 -1.04
C LEU A 539 0.63 5.27 -0.19
N LEU A 540 0.49 3.98 0.13
CA LEU A 540 1.54 3.20 0.81
C LEU A 540 2.40 2.36 -0.14
N GLY A 541 1.97 2.14 -1.38
CA GLY A 541 2.77 1.50 -2.43
C GLY A 541 3.47 2.48 -3.37
N SER A 542 3.01 3.74 -3.45
CA SER A 542 3.41 4.69 -4.49
C SER A 542 4.62 5.58 -4.19
N VAL A 543 5.30 5.41 -3.04
CA VAL A 543 6.36 6.31 -2.57
C VAL A 543 7.61 6.33 -3.48
N GLU A 544 7.80 5.28 -4.30
CA GLU A 544 8.81 5.27 -5.37
C GLU A 544 8.21 5.62 -6.73
N ALA A 545 7.00 5.13 -7.05
CA ALA A 545 6.34 5.29 -8.36
C ALA A 545 5.95 6.72 -8.77
N VAL A 546 6.11 7.73 -7.90
CA VAL A 546 5.71 9.13 -8.15
C VAL A 546 6.92 10.11 -8.12
N LYS A 547 8.15 9.62 -7.96
CA LYS A 547 9.36 10.45 -8.03
C LYS A 547 9.79 10.67 -9.48
N TYR A 548 9.93 11.93 -9.89
CA TYR A 548 10.44 12.30 -11.21
C TYR A 548 11.96 12.50 -11.18
N GLY A 549 12.69 11.71 -11.97
CA GLY A 549 14.15 11.70 -11.99
C GLY A 549 14.83 11.31 -10.66
N TYR A 550 16.16 11.27 -10.67
CA TYR A 550 17.01 11.03 -9.49
C TYR A 550 16.68 9.78 -8.64
N ASN A 551 16.05 8.76 -9.23
CA ASN A 551 15.73 7.50 -8.55
C ASN A 551 16.91 6.52 -8.56
N HIS A 552 18.08 7.02 -8.16
CA HIS A 552 19.32 6.27 -8.08
C HIS A 552 19.23 5.17 -7.01
N VAL A 553 19.76 3.99 -7.32
CA VAL A 553 19.90 2.91 -6.32
C VAL A 553 21.09 3.19 -5.41
N VAL A 554 21.05 2.69 -4.17
CA VAL A 554 22.18 2.83 -3.23
C VAL A 554 23.31 1.90 -3.69
N VAL A 555 24.51 2.46 -3.90
CA VAL A 555 25.73 1.70 -4.19
C VAL A 555 26.03 0.70 -3.08
N ARG A 556 26.32 -0.54 -3.48
CA ARG A 556 26.71 -1.67 -2.64
C ARG A 556 27.79 -2.45 -3.39
N GLN A 557 28.98 -1.87 -3.42
CA GLN A 557 30.19 -2.52 -3.88
C GLN A 557 30.45 -3.81 -3.10
N ASP A 558 31.06 -4.78 -3.77
CA ASP A 558 31.56 -6.01 -3.17
C ASP A 558 32.77 -5.74 -2.26
N THR A 559 32.93 -6.59 -1.25
CA THR A 559 34.15 -6.61 -0.43
C THR A 559 35.34 -7.12 -1.24
N ASP A 560 36.56 -6.74 -0.86
CA ASP A 560 37.81 -7.18 -1.51
C ASP A 560 37.88 -8.70 -1.75
N VAL A 561 37.35 -9.48 -0.79
CA VAL A 561 37.27 -10.95 -0.81
C VAL A 561 36.36 -11.47 -1.93
N ILE A 562 35.28 -10.76 -2.27
CA ILE A 562 34.41 -11.10 -3.40
C ILE A 562 34.97 -10.51 -4.69
N ALA A 563 35.38 -9.24 -4.72
CA ALA A 563 35.94 -8.57 -5.89
C ALA A 563 37.22 -9.24 -6.43
N ALA A 564 37.97 -9.96 -5.59
CA ALA A 564 39.08 -10.84 -6.01
C ALA A 564 38.66 -11.92 -7.03
N ASN A 565 37.37 -12.26 -7.12
CA ASN A 565 36.83 -13.19 -8.11
C ASN A 565 36.49 -12.53 -9.46
N PHE A 566 36.57 -11.21 -9.57
CA PHE A 566 36.05 -10.42 -10.70
C PHE A 566 37.08 -9.43 -11.24
N GLN A 567 38.36 -9.82 -11.19
CA GLN A 567 39.47 -9.03 -11.73
C GLN A 567 39.34 -8.82 -13.25
N ASP A 568 39.84 -7.67 -13.71
CA ASP A 568 39.86 -7.25 -15.12
C ASP A 568 40.42 -8.33 -16.06
N VAL A 569 39.88 -8.39 -17.28
CA VAL A 569 40.29 -9.37 -18.28
C VAL A 569 41.50 -8.85 -19.05
N GLU A 570 42.65 -9.49 -18.85
CA GLU A 570 43.90 -9.14 -19.55
C GLU A 570 43.78 -9.31 -21.08
N GLY A 571 44.51 -8.48 -21.83
CA GLY A 571 44.67 -8.64 -23.29
C GLY A 571 43.46 -8.20 -24.12
N ILE A 572 42.53 -7.42 -23.57
CA ILE A 572 41.35 -6.90 -24.28
C ILE A 572 41.29 -5.37 -24.12
N ASP A 573 41.51 -4.66 -25.23
CA ASP A 573 41.34 -3.21 -25.30
C ASP A 573 39.85 -2.86 -25.44
N LEU A 574 39.30 -2.10 -24.50
CA LEU A 574 37.94 -1.57 -24.58
C LEU A 574 37.94 -0.21 -25.28
N LEU A 575 37.47 -0.18 -26.53
CA LEU A 575 37.50 1.01 -27.38
C LEU A 575 36.20 1.82 -27.30
N SER A 576 35.78 2.20 -26.08
CA SER A 576 34.65 3.12 -25.84
C SER A 576 35.10 4.37 -25.07
N PRO A 577 34.31 5.47 -25.05
CA PRO A 577 34.73 6.75 -24.45
C PRO A 577 35.23 6.66 -23.01
N ALA A 578 34.55 5.90 -22.15
CA ALA A 578 34.94 5.72 -20.75
C ALA A 578 36.34 5.11 -20.56
N PHE A 579 36.74 4.20 -21.45
CA PHE A 579 38.04 3.51 -21.37
C PHE A 579 39.13 4.21 -22.23
N LEU A 580 38.73 4.90 -23.30
CA LEU A 580 39.61 5.72 -24.14
C LEU A 580 39.98 7.06 -23.49
N SER A 581 39.19 7.55 -22.53
CA SER A 581 39.48 8.78 -21.77
C SER A 581 38.98 8.66 -20.31
N PRO A 582 39.65 7.86 -19.46
CA PRO A 582 39.22 7.65 -18.06
C PRO A 582 39.18 8.94 -17.23
N GLU A 583 40.05 9.90 -17.54
CA GLU A 583 40.08 11.26 -16.97
C GLU A 583 38.76 12.04 -17.18
N GLY A 584 37.94 11.62 -18.16
CA GLY A 584 36.64 12.20 -18.48
C GLY A 584 35.45 11.53 -17.79
N ILE A 585 35.64 10.42 -17.07
CA ILE A 585 34.57 9.75 -16.35
C ILE A 585 34.03 10.70 -15.24
N PRO A 586 32.72 10.98 -15.19
CA PRO A 586 32.17 11.82 -14.14
C PRO A 586 32.38 11.20 -12.75
N ALA A 587 32.97 11.94 -11.81
CA ALA A 587 33.25 11.43 -10.46
C ALA A 587 32.02 10.83 -9.73
N GLY A 588 30.82 11.34 -10.03
CA GLY A 588 29.55 10.79 -9.51
C GLY A 588 29.19 9.39 -10.02
N PHE A 589 29.95 8.80 -10.96
CA PHE A 589 29.78 7.41 -11.37
C PHE A 589 30.11 6.44 -10.23
N ALA A 590 31.22 6.67 -9.51
CA ALA A 590 31.59 5.89 -8.32
C ALA A 590 30.53 6.00 -7.19
N ASP A 591 29.93 7.18 -7.03
CA ASP A 591 28.81 7.42 -6.10
C ASP A 591 27.47 6.81 -6.58
N GLY A 592 27.40 6.25 -7.80
CA GLY A 592 26.16 5.72 -8.38
C GLY A 592 25.12 6.81 -8.66
N THR A 593 25.55 7.99 -9.10
CA THR A 593 24.69 9.17 -9.36
C THR A 593 24.78 9.71 -10.79
N LYS A 594 25.70 9.19 -11.61
CA LYS A 594 25.87 9.54 -13.04
C LYS A 594 26.35 8.33 -13.86
N GLY A 595 25.99 8.27 -15.13
CA GLY A 595 26.63 7.36 -16.08
C GLY A 595 28.12 7.69 -16.34
N PRO A 596 28.92 6.72 -16.82
CA PRO A 596 30.36 6.89 -17.06
C PRO A 596 30.70 7.71 -18.32
N THR A 597 29.75 7.86 -19.24
CA THR A 597 29.84 8.64 -20.48
C THR A 597 28.58 9.50 -20.55
N ASP A 598 28.66 10.80 -20.79
CA ASP A 598 27.47 11.65 -21.02
C ASP A 598 26.91 11.47 -22.45
N ASP A 599 25.84 12.20 -22.81
CA ASP A 599 25.20 12.06 -24.12
C ASP A 599 25.95 12.80 -25.24
N ASP A 600 26.61 13.93 -24.95
CA ASP A 600 27.33 14.73 -25.94
C ASP A 600 28.64 14.04 -26.36
N LEU A 601 29.35 13.43 -25.41
CA LEU A 601 30.54 12.61 -25.65
C LEU A 601 30.20 11.34 -26.44
N LEU A 602 29.05 10.71 -26.15
CA LEU A 602 28.54 9.58 -26.93
C LEU A 602 28.19 10.00 -28.36
N ASP A 603 27.36 11.04 -28.54
CA ASP A 603 26.92 11.53 -29.86
C ASP A 603 28.13 11.95 -30.72
N THR A 604 29.15 12.57 -30.11
CA THR A 604 30.41 12.92 -30.77
C THR A 604 31.17 11.67 -31.20
N PHE A 605 31.42 10.71 -30.30
CA PHE A 605 32.16 9.48 -30.59
C PHE A 605 31.55 8.67 -31.75
N VAL A 606 30.22 8.52 -31.79
CA VAL A 606 29.56 7.76 -32.86
C VAL A 606 29.53 8.50 -34.21
N GLN A 607 29.51 9.84 -34.21
CA GLN A 607 29.69 10.63 -35.44
C GLN A 607 31.12 10.50 -35.98
N ASP A 608 32.11 10.61 -35.09
CA ASP A 608 33.53 10.45 -35.39
C ASP A 608 33.84 9.09 -36.07
N LEU A 609 33.21 8.01 -35.60
CA LEU A 609 33.31 6.69 -36.22
C LEU A 609 32.59 6.61 -37.59
N ALA A 610 31.41 7.22 -37.73
CA ALA A 610 30.65 7.20 -38.99
C ALA A 610 31.31 8.02 -40.10
N ASP A 611 32.00 9.11 -39.76
CA ASP A 611 32.78 9.88 -40.74
C ASP A 611 34.03 9.11 -41.21
N LYS A 612 34.72 8.39 -40.31
CA LYS A 612 35.87 7.52 -40.63
C LYS A 612 35.50 6.31 -41.50
N ASN A 613 34.32 5.70 -41.27
CA ASN A 613 33.96 4.40 -41.84
C ASN A 613 32.87 4.51 -42.90
N ASP A 614 33.14 4.03 -44.13
CA ASP A 614 32.13 4.03 -45.20
C ASP A 614 31.04 2.96 -45.04
N TRP A 615 31.26 1.96 -44.18
CA TRP A 615 30.28 0.95 -43.81
C TRP A 615 29.36 1.35 -42.65
N LEU A 616 29.60 2.50 -42.01
CA LEU A 616 28.84 2.99 -40.85
C LEU A 616 28.08 4.27 -41.20
N THR A 617 26.78 4.29 -40.89
CA THR A 617 25.91 5.47 -41.03
C THR A 617 25.35 5.87 -39.67
N TYR A 618 25.77 7.03 -39.18
CA TYR A 618 25.11 7.71 -38.06
C TYR A 618 23.72 8.21 -38.50
N ASN A 619 22.71 7.92 -37.69
CA ASN A 619 21.37 8.48 -37.82
C ASN A 619 20.93 9.07 -36.48
N LYS A 620 20.12 10.13 -36.55
CA LYS A 620 19.46 10.75 -35.39
C LYS A 620 17.96 10.53 -35.58
N ALA A 621 17.30 9.92 -34.60
CA ALA A 621 15.87 9.61 -34.71
C ALA A 621 15.02 10.87 -34.89
N ASN A 622 13.84 10.71 -35.50
CA ASN A 622 12.82 11.77 -35.60
C ASN A 622 11.99 11.95 -34.31
N PHE A 623 12.40 11.30 -33.22
CA PHE A 623 11.82 11.35 -31.89
C PHE A 623 12.92 11.56 -30.83
N THR A 624 12.47 11.82 -29.60
CA THR A 624 13.31 12.19 -28.46
C THR A 624 12.82 11.49 -27.20
N SER A 625 13.60 11.52 -26.13
CA SER A 625 13.22 10.98 -24.82
C SER A 625 12.11 11.81 -24.14
N GLU A 626 11.74 11.43 -22.91
CA GLU A 626 10.71 12.13 -22.13
C GLU A 626 11.12 13.56 -21.74
N GLU A 627 12.42 13.81 -21.58
CA GLU A 627 13.01 15.15 -21.38
C GLU A 627 13.54 15.81 -22.67
N GLY A 628 13.39 15.17 -23.84
CA GLY A 628 13.79 15.74 -25.12
C GLY A 628 15.23 15.44 -25.57
N ARG A 629 15.95 14.50 -24.91
CA ARG A 629 17.27 14.04 -25.35
C ARG A 629 17.17 13.30 -26.70
N PRO A 630 18.20 13.39 -27.55
CA PRO A 630 18.20 12.75 -28.86
C PRO A 630 18.47 11.25 -28.77
N PHE A 631 18.01 10.50 -29.78
CA PHE A 631 18.41 9.10 -29.99
C PHE A 631 19.36 8.99 -31.19
N PRO A 632 20.69 8.90 -30.96
CA PRO A 632 21.62 8.43 -31.97
C PRO A 632 21.47 6.92 -32.16
N TYR A 633 21.31 6.48 -33.41
CA TYR A 633 21.31 5.07 -33.77
C TYR A 633 22.09 4.84 -35.06
N LEU A 634 22.74 3.69 -35.14
CA LEU A 634 23.82 3.43 -36.10
C LEU A 634 23.39 2.30 -37.02
N TYR A 635 23.51 2.51 -38.33
CA TYR A 635 23.27 1.48 -39.34
C TYR A 635 24.59 1.06 -39.99
N LEU A 636 24.90 -0.23 -39.95
CA LEU A 636 26.14 -0.81 -40.46
C LEU A 636 25.81 -1.73 -41.65
N SER A 637 26.43 -1.48 -42.80
CA SER A 637 26.28 -2.30 -44.00
C SER A 637 27.36 -1.96 -45.04
N THR A 638 27.70 -2.92 -45.91
CA THR A 638 28.64 -2.77 -47.04
C THR A 638 28.10 -1.92 -48.22
N GLY A 639 27.05 -1.12 -48.01
CA GLY A 639 26.42 -0.26 -49.02
C GLY A 639 26.81 1.22 -48.90
N SER A 640 26.92 1.92 -50.03
CA SER A 640 27.31 3.34 -50.07
C SER A 640 26.36 4.25 -49.25
N LYS A 641 26.96 5.19 -48.49
CA LYS A 641 26.35 6.28 -47.67
C LYS A 641 25.22 7.12 -48.31
N LYS A 642 24.80 6.85 -49.55
CA LYS A 642 23.69 7.49 -50.25
C LYS A 642 22.32 6.84 -50.01
N SER A 643 22.25 5.58 -49.55
CA SER A 643 20.97 4.94 -49.18
C SER A 643 20.54 5.30 -47.75
N ARG A 644 20.01 6.50 -47.54
CA ARG A 644 19.44 6.96 -46.25
C ARG A 644 18.09 6.33 -45.88
N ARG A 645 17.76 5.19 -46.45
CA ARG A 645 16.59 4.37 -46.09
C ARG A 645 17.07 2.94 -45.88
N VAL A 646 16.44 2.25 -44.94
CA VAL A 646 16.52 0.79 -44.84
C VAL A 646 16.09 0.24 -46.20
N ALA A 647 17.04 -0.29 -46.95
CA ALA A 647 16.74 -1.00 -48.17
C ALA A 647 16.26 -2.41 -47.77
N ASN A 648 15.20 -2.91 -48.40
CA ASN A 648 14.83 -4.32 -48.29
C ASN A 648 15.86 -5.16 -49.06
N SER A 649 17.02 -5.32 -48.43
CA SER A 649 18.11 -6.23 -48.77
C SER A 649 17.62 -7.66 -48.52
N THR A 650 17.28 -8.38 -49.58
CA THR A 650 16.63 -9.71 -49.53
C THR A 650 17.63 -10.87 -49.37
N GLU A 651 18.86 -10.58 -48.96
CA GLU A 651 20.00 -11.51 -49.04
C GLU A 651 20.87 -11.54 -47.76
N LYS A 652 20.58 -10.70 -46.77
CA LYS A 652 21.40 -10.55 -45.55
C LYS A 652 20.63 -10.80 -44.26
N VAL A 653 21.36 -11.20 -43.21
CA VAL A 653 20.80 -11.32 -41.87
C VAL A 653 20.77 -9.96 -41.16
N ARG A 654 19.55 -9.45 -40.95
CA ARG A 654 19.28 -8.23 -40.20
C ARG A 654 19.44 -8.47 -38.69
N VAL A 655 20.32 -7.71 -38.03
CA VAL A 655 20.60 -7.82 -36.59
C VAL A 655 20.33 -6.49 -35.87
N TRP A 656 19.61 -6.52 -34.75
CA TRP A 656 19.36 -5.36 -33.87
C TRP A 656 20.08 -5.54 -32.53
N LEU A 657 20.85 -4.54 -32.10
CA LEU A 657 21.49 -4.52 -30.78
C LEU A 657 21.06 -3.26 -30.02
N GLN A 658 20.59 -3.40 -28.78
CA GLN A 658 20.25 -2.26 -27.91
C GLN A 658 20.87 -2.37 -26.51
N GLY A 659 21.27 -1.22 -25.96
CA GLY A 659 21.86 -1.09 -24.63
C GLY A 659 21.23 0.05 -23.81
N ALA A 660 21.53 0.06 -22.51
CA ALA A 660 21.00 1.02 -21.54
C ALA A 660 19.47 1.24 -21.68
N VAL A 661 18.72 0.13 -21.69
CA VAL A 661 17.25 0.14 -21.49
C VAL A 661 16.93 0.64 -20.08
N HIS A 662 17.80 0.29 -19.12
CA HIS A 662 17.86 0.92 -17.82
C HIS A 662 19.13 1.76 -17.70
N GLY A 663 19.04 2.90 -17.01
CA GLY A 663 20.11 3.89 -16.97
C GLY A 663 21.21 3.67 -15.92
N ASN A 664 20.91 2.87 -14.88
CA ASN A 664 21.88 2.46 -13.87
C ASN A 664 22.63 1.16 -14.24
N GLU A 665 22.55 0.73 -15.51
CA GLU A 665 23.09 -0.54 -16.04
C GLU A 665 24.12 -0.26 -17.18
N PRO A 666 25.15 0.57 -16.93
CA PRO A 666 25.98 1.20 -17.98
C PRO A 666 26.89 0.26 -18.76
N ALA A 667 27.14 -0.98 -18.31
CA ALA A 667 27.97 -1.89 -19.10
C ALA A 667 27.35 -2.18 -20.48
N GLY A 668 26.00 -2.14 -20.60
CA GLY A 668 25.30 -2.37 -21.86
C GLY A 668 25.64 -1.36 -22.96
N ASP A 669 25.66 -0.05 -22.65
CA ASP A 669 26.00 0.97 -23.65
C ASP A 669 27.51 0.97 -23.98
N GLN A 670 28.37 0.81 -22.97
CA GLN A 670 29.82 0.75 -23.19
C GLN A 670 30.26 -0.49 -23.96
N SER A 671 29.60 -1.64 -23.78
CA SER A 671 29.87 -2.84 -24.60
C SER A 671 29.55 -2.63 -26.07
N LEU A 672 28.47 -1.91 -26.40
CA LEU A 672 28.11 -1.58 -27.79
C LEU A 672 29.03 -0.52 -28.39
N LEU A 673 29.46 0.47 -27.61
CA LEU A 673 30.44 1.47 -28.04
C LEU A 673 31.84 0.84 -28.23
N ALA A 674 32.26 -0.08 -27.35
CA ALA A 674 33.51 -0.83 -27.49
C ALA A 674 33.48 -1.80 -28.68
N LEU A 675 32.32 -2.39 -28.99
CA LEU A 675 32.10 -3.20 -30.20
C LEU A 675 32.32 -2.36 -31.47
N LEU A 676 31.77 -1.14 -31.51
CA LEU A 676 31.96 -0.21 -32.62
C LEU A 676 33.43 0.20 -32.79
N GLY A 677 34.13 0.50 -31.70
CA GLY A 677 35.58 0.77 -31.73
C GLY A 677 36.41 -0.45 -32.15
N ALA A 678 36.02 -1.66 -31.76
CA ALA A 678 36.69 -2.90 -32.19
C ALA A 678 36.47 -3.21 -33.69
N LEU A 679 35.33 -2.82 -34.25
CA LEU A 679 35.06 -2.91 -35.70
C LEU A 679 35.86 -1.86 -36.48
N ASP A 680 35.98 -0.62 -35.97
CA ASP A 680 36.84 0.44 -36.52
C ASP A 680 38.32 0.01 -36.54
N ALA A 681 38.81 -0.54 -35.43
CA ALA A 681 40.18 -1.03 -35.30
C ALA A 681 40.47 -2.28 -36.16
N ASN A 682 39.46 -3.09 -36.49
CA ASN A 682 39.60 -4.30 -37.29
C ASN A 682 38.65 -4.32 -38.49
N GLN A 683 38.97 -3.48 -39.48
CA GLN A 683 38.25 -3.36 -40.76
C GLN A 683 38.05 -4.71 -41.49
N THR A 684 38.97 -5.67 -41.34
CA THR A 684 38.83 -7.01 -41.95
C THR A 684 37.71 -7.82 -41.30
N TRP A 685 37.58 -7.75 -39.97
CA TRP A 685 36.48 -8.36 -39.23
C TRP A 685 35.15 -7.64 -39.45
N ALA A 686 35.16 -6.30 -39.48
CA ALA A 686 33.98 -5.53 -39.84
C ALA A 686 33.46 -5.89 -41.25
N ALA A 687 34.37 -6.01 -42.23
CA ALA A 687 34.00 -6.44 -43.57
C ALA A 687 33.44 -7.87 -43.62
N SER A 688 34.02 -8.83 -42.90
CA SER A 688 33.54 -10.23 -42.91
C SER A 688 32.16 -10.40 -42.28
N LEU A 689 31.84 -9.62 -41.24
CA LEU A 689 30.48 -9.55 -40.68
C LEU A 689 29.52 -8.86 -41.65
N LEU A 690 29.85 -7.64 -42.11
CA LEU A 690 28.94 -6.80 -42.89
C LEU A 690 28.78 -7.22 -44.35
N GLU A 691 29.55 -8.20 -44.84
CA GLU A 691 29.22 -8.93 -46.08
C GLU A 691 27.91 -9.72 -45.93
N LYS A 692 27.66 -10.31 -44.75
CA LYS A 692 26.51 -11.18 -44.48
C LYS A 692 25.40 -10.53 -43.67
N LEU A 693 25.76 -9.50 -42.89
CA LEU A 693 24.85 -8.80 -41.99
C LEU A 693 24.52 -7.39 -42.48
N ASP A 694 23.30 -6.95 -42.15
CA ASP A 694 22.94 -5.53 -42.01
C ASP A 694 22.61 -5.33 -40.51
N VAL A 695 23.26 -4.38 -39.83
CA VAL A 695 23.15 -4.26 -38.36
C VAL A 695 22.64 -2.87 -37.97
N VAL A 696 21.68 -2.82 -37.05
CA VAL A 696 21.31 -1.60 -36.32
C VAL A 696 21.79 -1.69 -34.88
N ILE A 697 22.46 -0.65 -34.41
CA ILE A 697 22.86 -0.49 -33.01
C ILE A 697 22.19 0.76 -32.44
N LEU A 698 21.48 0.60 -31.33
CA LEU A 698 20.91 1.66 -30.50
C LEU A 698 21.67 1.67 -29.16
N PRO A 699 22.75 2.49 -29.00
CA PRO A 699 23.60 2.44 -27.81
C PRO A 699 22.84 2.77 -26.52
N ARG A 700 21.88 3.70 -26.58
CA ARG A 700 21.01 4.08 -25.47
C ARG A 700 19.54 4.00 -25.84
N TYR A 701 18.82 3.11 -25.20
CA TYR A 701 17.36 3.09 -25.20
C TYR A 701 16.76 4.10 -24.20
N ASN A 702 17.44 4.39 -23.09
CA ASN A 702 16.96 5.27 -22.02
C ASN A 702 18.00 6.35 -21.58
N PRO A 703 18.24 7.39 -22.40
CA PRO A 703 19.23 8.43 -22.08
C PRO A 703 18.84 9.25 -20.83
N ASP A 704 17.55 9.49 -20.58
CA ASP A 704 17.09 10.17 -19.37
C ASP A 704 17.43 9.36 -18.11
N GLY A 705 17.24 8.03 -18.17
CA GLY A 705 17.67 7.12 -17.13
C GLY A 705 19.19 7.17 -16.89
N VAL A 706 20.00 7.16 -17.95
CA VAL A 706 21.47 7.20 -17.85
C VAL A 706 21.94 8.52 -17.22
N PHE A 707 21.32 9.65 -17.61
CA PHE A 707 21.60 10.97 -17.05
C PHE A 707 21.34 11.04 -15.53
N TYR A 708 20.26 10.40 -15.05
CA TYR A 708 19.93 10.31 -13.62
C TYR A 708 20.56 9.10 -12.89
N PHE A 709 21.27 8.23 -13.60
CA PHE A 709 21.73 6.91 -13.14
C PHE A 709 20.64 6.10 -12.41
N GLN A 710 19.46 6.02 -13.04
CA GLN A 710 18.28 5.33 -12.52
C GLN A 710 17.79 4.25 -13.48
N ARG A 711 17.02 3.28 -12.97
CA ARG A 711 16.51 2.17 -13.78
C ARG A 711 15.47 2.59 -14.82
N THR A 712 14.57 3.46 -14.41
CA THR A 712 13.34 3.80 -15.11
C THR A 712 13.51 4.96 -16.10
N LEU A 713 12.51 5.18 -16.95
CA LEU A 713 12.38 6.46 -17.68
C LEU A 713 12.24 7.64 -16.70
N ALA A 714 12.36 8.89 -17.18
CA ALA A 714 12.24 10.08 -16.33
C ALA A 714 10.94 10.10 -15.48
N THR A 715 9.83 9.60 -16.04
CA THR A 715 8.53 9.47 -15.36
C THR A 715 8.36 8.22 -14.47
N ASN A 716 9.45 7.52 -14.17
CA ASN A 716 9.51 6.34 -13.30
C ASN A 716 8.66 5.12 -13.72
N TYR A 717 8.61 4.85 -15.03
CA TYR A 717 8.15 3.57 -15.58
C TYR A 717 9.37 2.72 -15.98
N ASP A 718 9.30 1.40 -15.79
CA ASP A 718 10.29 0.44 -16.32
C ASP A 718 9.98 0.19 -17.81
N PRO A 719 10.85 0.63 -18.75
CA PRO A 719 10.58 0.46 -20.18
C PRO A 719 10.57 -1.01 -20.62
N ASN A 720 11.32 -1.88 -19.93
CA ASN A 720 11.31 -3.32 -20.15
C ASN A 720 10.06 -4.00 -19.54
N ARG A 721 9.00 -3.24 -19.26
CA ARG A 721 7.65 -3.72 -18.93
C ARG A 721 6.55 -3.12 -19.82
N ASP A 722 6.91 -2.29 -20.79
CA ASP A 722 5.97 -1.52 -21.60
C ASP A 722 5.84 -2.02 -23.05
N HIS A 723 6.40 -3.18 -23.42
CA HIS A 723 6.46 -3.60 -24.83
C HIS A 723 5.15 -4.15 -25.42
N ILE A 724 4.18 -4.55 -24.58
CA ILE A 724 2.79 -4.88 -25.01
C ILE A 724 1.83 -3.76 -24.65
N LYS A 725 1.91 -3.29 -23.39
CA LYS A 725 1.13 -2.16 -22.89
C LYS A 725 1.29 -0.91 -23.74
N LEU A 726 2.54 -0.59 -24.13
CA LEU A 726 2.90 0.55 -24.98
C LEU A 726 2.32 1.87 -24.47
N ALA A 727 2.42 2.16 -23.16
CA ALA A 727 1.93 3.37 -22.52
C ALA A 727 2.83 4.59 -22.78
N ARG A 728 4.16 4.41 -22.82
CA ARG A 728 5.15 5.48 -22.94
C ARG A 728 5.44 5.81 -24.41
N LYS A 729 5.62 7.10 -24.74
CA LYS A 729 5.85 7.49 -26.15
C LYS A 729 7.20 6.99 -26.67
N GLN A 730 8.25 7.15 -25.88
CA GLN A 730 9.60 6.67 -26.19
C GLN A 730 9.62 5.17 -26.55
N THR A 731 8.95 4.34 -25.75
CA THR A 731 8.83 2.89 -26.02
C THR A 731 8.05 2.59 -27.28
N ARG A 732 6.95 3.32 -27.56
CA ARG A 732 6.24 3.21 -28.84
C ARG A 732 7.12 3.58 -30.04
N ASP A 733 7.80 4.72 -29.96
CA ASP A 733 8.64 5.23 -31.04
C ASP A 733 9.82 4.28 -31.37
N ILE A 734 10.50 3.74 -30.35
CA ILE A 734 11.59 2.77 -30.52
C ILE A 734 11.04 1.42 -31.04
N LYS A 735 9.87 0.96 -30.58
CA LYS A 735 9.25 -0.28 -31.09
C LYS A 735 8.83 -0.14 -32.55
N SER A 736 8.35 1.03 -32.98
CA SER A 736 8.13 1.33 -34.40
C SER A 736 9.43 1.29 -35.22
N LEU A 737 10.54 1.87 -34.73
CA LEU A 737 11.84 1.81 -35.42
C LEU A 737 12.40 0.37 -35.54
N PHE A 738 12.28 -0.42 -34.47
CA PHE A 738 12.60 -1.86 -34.47
C PHE A 738 11.78 -2.61 -35.53
N ASN A 739 10.48 -2.34 -35.61
CA ASN A 739 9.56 -3.00 -36.54
C ASN A 739 9.72 -2.52 -37.99
N GLU A 740 10.16 -1.28 -38.24
CA GLU A 740 10.56 -0.79 -39.58
C GLU A 740 11.82 -1.53 -40.07
N PHE A 741 12.79 -1.75 -39.18
CA PHE A 741 13.99 -2.53 -39.51
C PHE A 741 13.69 -4.04 -39.70
N ASN A 742 12.73 -4.59 -38.95
CA ASN A 742 12.22 -5.96 -39.08
C ASN A 742 13.36 -7.03 -38.98
N PRO A 743 14.09 -7.08 -37.85
CA PRO A 743 15.27 -7.93 -37.70
C PRO A 743 14.97 -9.44 -37.68
N HIS A 744 15.99 -10.24 -38.00
CA HIS A 744 15.99 -11.70 -37.80
C HIS A 744 16.61 -12.08 -36.45
N VAL A 745 17.59 -11.30 -35.98
CA VAL A 745 18.27 -11.49 -34.69
C VAL A 745 18.22 -10.19 -33.88
N ALA A 746 17.94 -10.27 -32.58
CA ALA A 746 17.90 -9.13 -31.67
C ALA A 746 18.62 -9.41 -30.34
N VAL A 747 19.27 -8.39 -29.77
CA VAL A 747 19.93 -8.45 -28.46
C VAL A 747 19.51 -7.27 -27.58
N ASP A 748 19.13 -7.60 -26.35
CA ASP A 748 18.66 -6.71 -25.30
C ASP A 748 19.67 -6.73 -24.14
N MET A 749 20.43 -5.63 -23.94
CA MET A 749 21.57 -5.60 -23.00
C MET A 749 21.26 -4.81 -21.71
N HIS A 750 21.51 -5.47 -20.58
CA HIS A 750 21.13 -5.08 -19.22
C HIS A 750 22.26 -5.39 -18.22
N GLU A 751 22.05 -5.06 -16.93
CA GLU A 751 22.86 -5.60 -15.83
C GLU A 751 21.96 -6.17 -14.71
N TYR A 752 22.41 -7.25 -14.07
CA TYR A 752 21.73 -7.88 -12.93
C TYR A 752 22.33 -7.43 -11.59
N SER A 753 21.61 -7.66 -10.49
CA SER A 753 22.05 -7.33 -9.12
C SER A 753 23.20 -8.18 -8.60
N ALA A 754 24.40 -7.61 -8.60
CA ALA A 754 25.65 -8.27 -8.20
C ALA A 754 25.66 -8.74 -6.74
N THR A 755 25.14 -7.92 -5.83
CA THR A 755 25.11 -8.15 -4.37
C THR A 755 23.74 -8.61 -3.84
N SER A 756 22.90 -9.20 -4.71
CA SER A 756 21.65 -9.87 -4.29
C SER A 756 21.96 -11.12 -3.48
N ARG A 757 21.57 -11.12 -2.20
CA ARG A 757 21.91 -12.17 -1.24
C ARG A 757 20.96 -13.37 -1.29
N TYR A 758 21.50 -14.56 -1.53
CA TYR A 758 20.79 -15.83 -1.49
C TYR A 758 21.35 -16.71 -0.36
N GLY A 759 20.96 -16.39 0.87
CA GLY A 759 21.41 -17.05 2.10
C GLY A 759 22.87 -16.73 2.44
N SER A 760 23.79 -17.57 2.00
CA SER A 760 25.24 -17.43 2.21
C SER A 760 26.00 -17.03 0.93
N TYR A 761 25.28 -16.71 -0.15
CA TYR A 761 25.83 -16.61 -1.50
C TYR A 761 25.41 -15.35 -2.26
N TYR A 762 26.26 -14.92 -3.20
CA TYR A 762 25.93 -14.07 -4.35
C TYR A 762 26.15 -14.85 -5.66
N HIS A 763 25.57 -14.42 -6.78
CA HIS A 763 25.86 -15.01 -8.08
C HIS A 763 27.34 -14.82 -8.47
N ALA A 764 27.95 -15.86 -9.06
CA ALA A 764 29.33 -15.81 -9.56
C ALA A 764 29.45 -15.73 -11.09
N ALA A 765 28.34 -15.70 -11.83
CA ALA A 765 28.35 -15.53 -13.28
C ALA A 765 28.77 -14.09 -13.65
N ASP A 766 29.70 -13.93 -14.57
CA ASP A 766 30.12 -12.62 -15.08
C ASP A 766 29.07 -12.05 -16.06
N GLY A 767 28.35 -12.93 -16.76
CA GLY A 767 27.15 -12.62 -17.52
C GLY A 767 26.08 -13.72 -17.40
N LEU A 768 24.83 -13.31 -17.27
CA LEU A 768 23.65 -14.15 -17.39
C LEU A 768 23.00 -13.91 -18.77
N PHE A 769 22.45 -14.94 -19.41
CA PHE A 769 21.72 -14.74 -20.67
C PHE A 769 20.58 -15.73 -20.87
N SER A 770 19.63 -15.40 -21.74
CA SER A 770 18.56 -16.30 -22.17
C SER A 770 17.93 -15.86 -23.48
N ALA A 771 17.54 -16.81 -24.32
CA ALA A 771 16.71 -16.56 -25.49
C ALA A 771 15.23 -16.37 -25.13
N ALA A 772 14.43 -15.88 -26.09
CA ALA A 772 12.98 -15.72 -25.96
C ALA A 772 12.26 -17.07 -25.83
N LYS A 773 11.41 -17.21 -24.80
CA LYS A 773 10.82 -18.52 -24.40
C LYS A 773 9.34 -18.69 -24.75
N ASN A 774 8.62 -17.60 -25.06
CA ASN A 774 7.17 -17.64 -25.29
C ASN A 774 6.78 -18.65 -26.39
N LEU A 775 5.79 -19.50 -26.11
CA LEU A 775 5.47 -20.64 -26.97
C LEU A 775 4.85 -20.27 -28.33
N ASN A 776 4.30 -19.05 -28.47
CA ASN A 776 3.81 -18.53 -29.75
C ASN A 776 4.93 -18.10 -30.72
N ILE A 777 6.21 -18.20 -30.31
CA ILE A 777 7.37 -18.13 -31.20
C ILE A 777 7.57 -19.51 -31.85
N HIS A 778 7.79 -19.54 -33.16
CA HIS A 778 7.91 -20.78 -33.95
C HIS A 778 9.01 -21.71 -33.36
N PRO A 779 8.76 -23.03 -33.22
CA PRO A 779 9.67 -23.94 -32.55
C PRO A 779 11.08 -23.94 -33.13
N ASP A 780 11.24 -23.88 -34.47
CA ASP A 780 12.56 -23.88 -35.09
C ASP A 780 13.38 -22.62 -34.76
N ILE A 781 12.74 -21.47 -34.53
CA ILE A 781 13.40 -20.23 -34.09
C ILE A 781 13.87 -20.37 -32.64
N ARG A 782 13.07 -21.01 -31.77
CA ARG A 782 13.47 -21.31 -30.39
C ARG A 782 14.61 -22.33 -30.34
N SER A 783 14.53 -23.42 -31.10
CA SER A 783 15.62 -24.41 -31.22
C SER A 783 16.90 -23.81 -31.79
N LEU A 784 16.80 -22.96 -32.83
CA LEU A 784 17.95 -22.21 -33.37
C LEU A 784 18.59 -21.30 -32.30
N SER A 785 17.78 -20.71 -31.42
CA SER A 785 18.28 -19.87 -30.32
C SER A 785 19.04 -20.70 -29.28
N GLU A 786 18.47 -21.79 -28.77
CA GLU A 786 19.09 -22.61 -27.71
C GLU A 786 20.29 -23.43 -28.22
N GLU A 787 20.15 -24.13 -29.35
CA GLU A 787 21.14 -25.13 -29.79
C GLU A 787 22.37 -24.54 -30.49
N LEU A 788 22.22 -23.36 -31.10
CA LEU A 788 23.30 -22.65 -31.80
C LEU A 788 23.77 -21.41 -31.04
N PHE A 789 22.90 -20.41 -30.88
CA PHE A 789 23.32 -19.11 -30.34
C PHE A 789 23.68 -19.17 -28.85
N ALA A 790 22.80 -19.69 -27.99
CA ALA A 790 23.04 -19.77 -26.54
C ALA A 790 24.33 -20.55 -26.22
N LYS A 791 24.55 -21.67 -26.90
CA LYS A 791 25.77 -22.48 -26.83
C LYS A 791 27.03 -21.70 -27.22
N ASN A 792 26.98 -20.94 -28.32
CA ASN A 792 28.11 -20.14 -28.79
C ASN A 792 28.41 -18.94 -27.88
N ILE A 793 27.38 -18.34 -27.26
CA ILE A 793 27.55 -17.28 -26.24
C ILE A 793 28.32 -17.84 -25.04
N GLY A 794 27.89 -18.99 -24.48
CA GLY A 794 28.59 -19.65 -23.37
C GLY A 794 30.03 -20.03 -23.71
N SER A 795 30.26 -20.63 -24.89
CA SER A 795 31.59 -20.99 -25.36
C SER A 795 32.51 -19.78 -25.53
N ALA A 796 31.98 -18.64 -25.99
CA ALA A 796 32.74 -17.39 -26.11
C ALA A 796 33.10 -16.78 -24.74
N MET A 797 32.20 -16.84 -23.76
CA MET A 797 32.47 -16.44 -22.38
C MET A 797 33.59 -17.29 -21.76
N GLU A 798 33.48 -18.63 -21.85
CA GLU A 798 34.49 -19.56 -21.37
C GLU A 798 35.88 -19.31 -22.01
N SER A 799 35.92 -19.01 -23.32
CA SER A 799 37.17 -18.72 -24.04
C SER A 799 37.94 -17.50 -23.50
N ARG A 800 37.28 -16.63 -22.74
CA ARG A 800 37.86 -15.42 -22.12
C ARG A 800 37.96 -15.50 -20.59
N GLY A 801 37.77 -16.68 -20.00
CA GLY A 801 37.78 -16.84 -18.54
C GLY A 801 36.61 -16.16 -17.84
N LEU A 802 35.48 -16.01 -18.53
CA LEU A 802 34.23 -15.48 -18.00
C LEU A 802 33.27 -16.64 -17.71
N ARG A 803 32.70 -16.63 -16.50
CA ARG A 803 31.64 -17.54 -16.07
C ARG A 803 30.30 -17.06 -16.61
N TRP A 804 29.45 -18.00 -16.98
CA TRP A 804 28.09 -17.72 -17.44
C TRP A 804 27.10 -18.72 -16.84
N GLU A 805 25.85 -18.30 -16.73
CA GLU A 805 24.71 -19.13 -16.33
C GLU A 805 23.45 -18.66 -17.08
N PRO A 806 22.40 -19.50 -17.22
CA PRO A 806 21.11 -19.04 -17.73
C PRO A 806 20.51 -17.94 -16.85
N TYR A 807 19.84 -16.97 -17.47
CA TYR A 807 19.19 -15.87 -16.74
C TYR A 807 18.09 -16.36 -15.80
N VAL A 808 18.16 -15.88 -14.56
CA VAL A 808 17.28 -16.28 -13.46
C VAL A 808 16.79 -15.09 -12.66
N THR A 809 15.60 -15.24 -12.10
CA THR A 809 15.08 -14.38 -11.03
C THR A 809 14.85 -15.23 -9.77
N GLY A 810 14.91 -14.61 -8.59
CA GLY A 810 14.84 -15.35 -7.32
C GLY A 810 14.57 -14.48 -6.11
N SER A 811 13.92 -15.07 -5.09
CA SER A 811 13.76 -14.40 -3.79
C SER A 811 15.09 -14.32 -3.05
N THR A 812 15.46 -13.13 -2.60
CA THR A 812 16.64 -12.93 -1.73
C THR A 812 16.33 -13.34 -0.28
N SER A 813 17.37 -13.69 0.47
CA SER A 813 17.26 -14.14 1.86
C SER A 813 18.58 -13.95 2.60
N THR A 814 18.52 -13.58 3.88
CA THR A 814 19.70 -13.51 4.76
C THR A 814 19.88 -14.76 5.64
N ASN A 815 19.01 -15.76 5.52
CA ASN A 815 19.11 -17.01 6.30
C ASN A 815 20.22 -17.92 5.71
N PRO A 816 21.28 -18.29 6.45
CA PRO A 816 22.34 -19.14 5.95
C PRO A 816 21.86 -20.50 5.40
N ASP A 817 20.79 -21.05 5.98
CA ASP A 817 20.21 -22.36 5.61
C ASP A 817 19.21 -22.27 4.42
N PHE A 818 19.14 -21.12 3.74
CA PHE A 818 18.24 -20.90 2.60
C PHE A 818 18.73 -21.65 1.35
N LYS A 819 18.06 -22.75 0.98
CA LYS A 819 18.18 -23.33 -0.38
C LYS A 819 17.60 -22.34 -1.40
N PRO A 820 18.39 -21.79 -2.34
CA PRO A 820 17.85 -20.85 -3.32
C PRO A 820 16.79 -21.51 -4.22
N THR A 821 15.77 -20.73 -4.56
CA THR A 821 14.74 -21.10 -5.54
C THR A 821 14.73 -20.04 -6.62
N PHE A 822 15.03 -20.44 -7.85
CA PHE A 822 15.11 -19.56 -9.01
C PHE A 822 14.09 -19.96 -10.07
N ALA A 823 13.49 -18.97 -10.73
CA ALA A 823 12.78 -19.14 -11.99
C ALA A 823 13.72 -18.72 -13.13
N GLU A 824 13.85 -19.56 -14.14
CA GLU A 824 14.46 -19.17 -15.41
C GLU A 824 13.62 -18.08 -16.10
N ALA A 825 14.27 -17.32 -16.97
CA ALA A 825 13.72 -16.36 -17.92
C ALA A 825 12.29 -16.65 -18.45
N GLY A 826 11.26 -16.06 -17.82
CA GLY A 826 9.83 -16.32 -18.14
C GLY A 826 9.37 -16.09 -19.59
N SER A 827 8.17 -16.59 -19.88
CA SER A 827 7.46 -16.50 -21.16
C SER A 827 6.75 -15.15 -21.41
N ASP A 828 6.69 -14.28 -20.39
CA ASP A 828 6.05 -12.97 -20.36
C ASP A 828 6.20 -12.16 -21.65
N ALA A 829 5.10 -11.80 -22.32
CA ALA A 829 5.15 -11.00 -23.54
C ALA A 829 5.53 -9.52 -23.27
N LYS A 830 5.32 -8.99 -22.05
CA LYS A 830 5.56 -7.57 -21.70
C LYS A 830 7.02 -7.10 -21.74
N ILE A 831 7.98 -8.03 -21.69
CA ILE A 831 9.43 -7.73 -21.63
C ILE A 831 10.05 -7.72 -23.04
N GLY A 832 11.09 -6.90 -23.23
CA GLY A 832 11.73 -6.63 -24.53
C GLY A 832 12.10 -7.91 -25.28
N ARG A 833 12.86 -8.80 -24.64
CA ARG A 833 13.26 -10.12 -25.19
C ARG A 833 12.10 -10.87 -25.87
N ASN A 834 10.98 -11.07 -25.18
CA ASN A 834 9.87 -11.85 -25.71
C ASN A 834 9.01 -11.02 -26.68
N ALA A 835 8.80 -9.72 -26.44
CA ALA A 835 8.08 -8.84 -27.35
C ALA A 835 8.79 -8.61 -28.70
N MET A 836 10.11 -8.79 -28.74
CA MET A 836 10.91 -8.86 -29.95
C MET A 836 10.89 -10.29 -30.52
N GLY A 837 11.03 -11.33 -29.68
CA GLY A 837 10.91 -12.72 -30.14
C GLY A 837 9.58 -13.05 -30.83
N LEU A 838 8.48 -12.47 -30.36
CA LEU A 838 7.13 -12.59 -30.92
C LEU A 838 6.94 -11.94 -32.31
N THR A 839 7.92 -11.17 -32.81
CA THR A 839 8.01 -10.83 -34.24
C THR A 839 8.73 -11.92 -35.05
N GLN A 840 8.68 -13.18 -34.59
CA GLN A 840 9.39 -14.34 -35.14
C GLN A 840 10.88 -14.04 -35.39
N CYS A 841 11.60 -13.72 -34.30
CA CYS A 841 12.97 -13.22 -34.29
C CYS A 841 13.81 -13.96 -33.22
N VAL A 842 15.04 -14.36 -33.53
CA VAL A 842 15.98 -14.91 -32.54
C VAL A 842 16.38 -13.78 -31.59
N THR A 843 15.85 -13.77 -30.36
CA THR A 843 16.11 -12.66 -29.43
C THR A 843 16.76 -13.13 -28.13
N PHE A 844 17.83 -12.45 -27.71
CA PHE A 844 18.53 -12.67 -26.44
C PHE A 844 18.36 -11.51 -25.47
N LEU A 845 18.07 -11.85 -24.21
CA LEU A 845 18.44 -11.04 -23.04
C LEU A 845 19.87 -11.39 -22.63
N ILE A 846 20.70 -10.38 -22.44
CA ILE A 846 22.05 -10.49 -21.89
C ILE A 846 22.17 -9.51 -20.70
N GLU A 847 22.52 -10.03 -19.53
CA GLU A 847 22.67 -9.25 -18.29
C GLU A 847 24.06 -9.43 -17.67
N MET A 848 24.86 -8.37 -17.59
CA MET A 848 26.18 -8.39 -16.93
C MET A 848 26.03 -8.18 -15.40
N ARG A 849 26.98 -8.66 -14.60
CA ARG A 849 26.92 -8.57 -13.13
C ARG A 849 27.21 -7.14 -12.63
N GLY A 850 26.23 -6.22 -12.53
CA GLY A 850 26.58 -4.80 -12.29
C GLY A 850 25.66 -3.88 -11.49
N ILE A 851 24.37 -4.19 -11.29
CA ILE A 851 23.52 -3.33 -10.43
C ILE A 851 24.10 -3.32 -9.00
N PHE A 852 24.15 -2.11 -8.44
CA PHE A 852 24.78 -1.70 -7.18
C PHE A 852 26.31 -1.54 -7.18
N LEU A 853 27.06 -1.98 -8.20
CA LEU A 853 28.54 -1.91 -8.18
C LEU A 853 29.14 -0.54 -8.54
N ALA A 854 28.35 0.36 -9.12
CA ALA A 854 28.82 1.66 -9.62
C ALA A 854 29.96 1.50 -10.63
N ASP A 855 31.19 1.88 -10.27
CA ASP A 855 32.43 1.81 -11.06
C ASP A 855 33.25 0.52 -10.82
N GLN A 856 32.96 -0.25 -9.77
CA GLN A 856 33.69 -1.47 -9.43
C GLN A 856 33.52 -2.55 -10.52
N GLU A 857 34.56 -3.32 -10.81
CA GLU A 857 34.56 -4.41 -11.83
C GLU A 857 34.22 -3.93 -13.27
N PHE A 858 34.19 -2.62 -13.55
CA PHE A 858 33.54 -2.10 -14.77
C PHE A 858 34.19 -2.53 -16.09
N GLN A 859 35.52 -2.74 -16.12
CA GLN A 859 36.21 -3.33 -17.26
C GLN A 859 35.67 -4.74 -17.54
N ARG A 860 35.71 -5.63 -16.54
CA ARG A 860 35.25 -7.02 -16.67
C ARG A 860 33.79 -7.11 -17.12
N ARG A 861 32.92 -6.26 -16.56
CA ARG A 861 31.50 -6.17 -16.93
C ARG A 861 31.33 -5.75 -18.38
N THR A 862 32.04 -4.72 -18.83
CA THR A 862 32.00 -4.26 -20.23
C THR A 862 32.59 -5.30 -21.19
N VAL A 863 33.65 -6.02 -20.79
CA VAL A 863 34.21 -7.14 -21.57
C VAL A 863 33.19 -8.29 -21.69
N ALA A 864 32.43 -8.62 -20.63
CA ALA A 864 31.41 -9.65 -20.68
C ALA A 864 30.29 -9.32 -21.68
N GLY A 865 29.71 -8.12 -21.61
CA GLY A 865 28.70 -7.68 -22.58
C GLY A 865 29.24 -7.65 -24.01
N LEU A 866 30.46 -7.15 -24.23
CA LEU A 866 31.13 -7.13 -25.53
C LEU A 866 31.32 -8.54 -26.08
N THR A 867 31.68 -9.50 -25.21
CA THR A 867 31.92 -10.91 -25.58
C THR A 867 30.62 -11.57 -26.04
N MET A 868 29.54 -11.40 -25.29
CA MET A 868 28.24 -12.00 -25.61
C MET A 868 27.64 -11.39 -26.88
N ALA A 869 27.67 -10.06 -27.03
CA ALA A 869 27.19 -9.37 -28.24
C ALA A 869 28.02 -9.73 -29.50
N SER A 870 29.35 -9.80 -29.37
CA SER A 870 30.23 -10.24 -30.47
C SER A 870 29.97 -11.70 -30.88
N SER A 871 29.69 -12.59 -29.91
CA SER A 871 29.36 -13.99 -30.20
C SER A 871 28.04 -14.13 -30.96
N VAL A 872 27.03 -13.31 -30.65
CA VAL A 872 25.77 -13.27 -31.43
C VAL A 872 26.02 -12.80 -32.86
N LEU A 873 26.76 -11.71 -33.07
CA LEU A 873 27.10 -11.22 -34.43
C LEU A 873 27.91 -12.26 -35.22
N GLN A 874 28.96 -12.83 -34.64
CA GLN A 874 29.79 -13.82 -35.31
C GLN A 874 28.98 -15.08 -35.66
N THR A 875 28.17 -15.58 -34.72
CA THR A 875 27.27 -16.73 -34.96
C THR A 875 26.28 -16.45 -36.08
N ALA A 876 25.70 -15.25 -36.14
CA ALA A 876 24.78 -14.82 -37.19
C ALA A 876 25.47 -14.73 -38.56
N ALA A 877 26.71 -14.23 -38.63
CA ALA A 877 27.47 -14.13 -39.88
C ALA A 877 27.94 -15.52 -40.38
N ASP A 878 28.53 -16.32 -39.51
CA ASP A 878 29.05 -17.67 -39.82
C ASP A 878 27.95 -18.64 -40.28
N ASN A 879 26.70 -18.39 -39.86
CA ASN A 879 25.53 -19.23 -40.18
C ASN A 879 24.47 -18.49 -41.01
N ALA A 880 24.83 -17.39 -41.69
CA ALA A 880 23.85 -16.44 -42.24
C ALA A 880 22.77 -17.07 -43.13
N GLU A 881 23.14 -17.96 -44.05
CA GLU A 881 22.19 -18.69 -44.91
C GLU A 881 21.20 -19.54 -44.10
N LYS A 882 21.69 -20.26 -43.09
CA LYS A 882 20.85 -21.08 -42.18
C LYS A 882 19.92 -20.19 -41.36
N VAL A 883 20.45 -19.11 -40.75
CA VAL A 883 19.67 -18.19 -39.90
C VAL A 883 18.57 -17.52 -40.72
N TYR A 884 18.89 -16.99 -41.90
CA TYR A 884 17.92 -16.37 -42.81
C TYR A 884 16.84 -17.39 -43.24
N THR A 885 17.27 -18.56 -43.75
CA THR A 885 16.36 -19.56 -44.31
C THR A 885 15.43 -20.13 -43.24
N THR A 886 15.94 -20.52 -42.08
CA THR A 886 15.12 -21.06 -40.98
C THR A 886 14.10 -20.03 -40.49
N ILE A 887 14.46 -18.75 -40.40
CA ILE A 887 13.55 -17.72 -39.89
C ILE A 887 12.47 -17.39 -40.93
N GLU A 888 12.82 -17.15 -42.20
CA GLU A 888 11.82 -16.84 -43.23
C GLU A 888 10.96 -18.07 -43.60
N SER A 889 11.47 -19.30 -43.50
CA SER A 889 10.63 -20.51 -43.61
C SER A 889 9.68 -20.67 -42.41
N SER A 890 10.16 -20.41 -41.20
CA SER A 890 9.33 -20.39 -39.98
C SER A 890 8.23 -19.34 -40.06
N ILE A 891 8.50 -18.17 -40.65
CA ILE A 891 7.52 -17.10 -40.85
C ILE A 891 6.48 -17.51 -41.90
N ALA A 892 6.90 -18.18 -42.98
CA ALA A 892 5.97 -18.71 -43.98
C ALA A 892 5.04 -19.77 -43.36
N ASP A 893 5.58 -20.76 -42.66
CA ASP A 893 4.80 -21.79 -41.98
C ASP A 893 3.88 -21.20 -40.89
N PHE A 894 4.40 -20.33 -40.02
CA PHE A 894 3.62 -19.65 -38.99
C PHE A 894 2.44 -18.84 -39.56
N LYS A 895 2.54 -18.31 -40.79
CA LYS A 895 1.42 -17.64 -41.47
C LYS A 895 0.36 -18.63 -41.98
N SER A 896 0.75 -19.79 -42.50
CA SER A 896 -0.17 -20.82 -43.01
C SER A 896 -0.70 -21.80 -41.96
N SER A 897 -0.05 -21.93 -40.81
CA SER A 897 -0.33 -22.96 -39.81
C SER A 897 -1.68 -22.77 -39.10
N ASP A 898 -2.46 -23.84 -38.99
CA ASP A 898 -3.74 -23.88 -38.27
C ASP A 898 -3.58 -24.36 -36.81
N ALA A 899 -2.34 -24.43 -36.32
CA ALA A 899 -2.05 -24.87 -34.96
C ALA A 899 -2.67 -23.93 -33.90
N ASP A 900 -3.12 -24.55 -32.80
CA ASP A 900 -3.58 -23.90 -31.58
C ASP A 900 -2.58 -22.84 -31.09
N ILE A 901 -3.11 -21.69 -30.65
CA ILE A 901 -2.33 -20.63 -30.01
C ILE A 901 -2.23 -20.90 -28.50
N VAL A 902 -1.09 -20.56 -27.89
CA VAL A 902 -0.88 -20.71 -26.45
C VAL A 902 -1.34 -19.45 -25.73
N ILE A 903 -2.21 -19.62 -24.73
CA ILE A 903 -2.78 -18.53 -23.92
C ILE A 903 -2.01 -18.40 -22.60
N THR A 904 -1.76 -19.52 -21.91
CA THR A 904 -0.92 -19.59 -20.71
C THR A 904 0.01 -20.81 -20.76
N ASP A 905 1.15 -20.72 -20.08
CA ASP A 905 2.15 -21.79 -19.97
C ASP A 905 2.68 -21.92 -18.52
N SER A 906 3.57 -22.89 -18.30
CA SER A 906 4.03 -23.30 -16.98
C SER A 906 5.44 -23.90 -17.02
N SER A 907 6.19 -23.72 -15.93
CA SER A 907 7.59 -24.14 -15.80
C SER A 907 7.76 -25.28 -14.78
N PRO A 908 8.26 -26.46 -15.17
CA PRO A 908 8.57 -27.53 -14.21
C PRO A 908 9.75 -27.13 -13.31
N VAL A 909 9.62 -27.39 -12.00
CA VAL A 909 10.72 -27.21 -11.04
C VAL A 909 11.59 -28.46 -11.01
N VAL A 910 12.89 -28.29 -11.23
CA VAL A 910 13.92 -29.33 -11.20
C VAL A 910 15.03 -28.97 -10.21
N ASP A 911 15.74 -29.98 -9.70
CA ASP A 911 17.00 -29.79 -8.98
C ASP A 911 18.15 -29.61 -9.99
N ARG A 912 18.95 -28.56 -9.81
CA ARG A 912 20.24 -28.37 -10.50
C ARG A 912 21.26 -27.69 -9.59
N ASN A 913 22.52 -27.70 -10.00
CA ASN A 913 23.51 -26.79 -9.42
C ASN A 913 23.50 -25.43 -10.13
N PHE A 914 23.98 -24.40 -9.43
CA PHE A 914 24.21 -23.06 -9.95
C PHE A 914 25.51 -22.49 -9.38
N THR A 915 26.25 -21.76 -10.21
CA THR A 915 27.57 -21.21 -9.91
C THR A 915 27.47 -19.95 -9.04
N MET A 916 27.94 -20.05 -7.80
CA MET A 916 27.78 -19.05 -6.74
C MET A 916 29.13 -18.67 -6.12
N VAL A 917 29.23 -17.47 -5.54
CA VAL A 917 30.35 -17.07 -4.68
C VAL A 917 29.86 -16.98 -3.24
N LYS A 918 30.60 -17.59 -2.30
CA LYS A 918 30.27 -17.60 -0.88
C LYS A 918 30.74 -16.30 -0.22
N ILE A 919 29.83 -15.65 0.52
CA ILE A 919 30.03 -14.29 1.05
C ILE A 919 31.17 -14.22 2.10
N ASP A 920 31.37 -15.28 2.89
CA ASP A 920 32.29 -15.25 4.04
C ASP A 920 33.78 -15.35 3.65
N ASP A 921 34.09 -16.00 2.53
CA ASP A 921 35.45 -16.40 2.15
C ASP A 921 35.78 -16.27 0.65
N GLY A 922 34.84 -15.81 -0.17
CA GLY A 922 35.05 -15.59 -1.60
C GLY A 922 35.18 -16.88 -2.42
N SER A 923 34.90 -18.05 -1.85
CA SER A 923 34.99 -19.30 -2.60
C SER A 923 33.88 -19.44 -3.65
N VAL A 924 34.26 -19.76 -4.89
CA VAL A 924 33.31 -20.12 -5.96
C VAL A 924 32.89 -21.58 -5.77
N VAL A 925 31.58 -21.82 -5.70
CA VAL A 925 30.98 -23.10 -5.36
C VAL A 925 29.76 -23.41 -6.23
N GLN A 926 29.49 -24.69 -6.41
CA GLN A 926 28.27 -25.18 -7.04
C GLN A 926 27.21 -25.42 -5.97
N VAL A 927 26.14 -24.63 -5.97
CA VAL A 927 25.06 -24.69 -4.97
C VAL A 927 23.84 -25.41 -5.56
N PRO A 928 23.27 -26.44 -4.89
CA PRO A 928 22.05 -27.09 -5.34
C PRO A 928 20.83 -26.20 -5.09
N ILE A 929 20.11 -25.86 -6.15
CA ILE A 929 18.95 -24.96 -6.15
C ILE A 929 17.68 -25.68 -6.59
N ASN A 930 16.51 -25.16 -6.19
CA ASN A 930 15.27 -25.42 -6.91
C ASN A 930 15.26 -24.50 -8.16
N PHE A 931 15.00 -25.03 -9.34
CA PHE A 931 15.02 -24.27 -10.60
C PHE A 931 13.75 -24.51 -11.41
N GLY A 932 12.88 -23.51 -11.52
CA GLY A 932 11.78 -23.50 -12.48
C GLY A 932 12.32 -23.33 -13.89
N SER A 933 12.37 -24.41 -14.66
CA SER A 933 12.91 -24.40 -16.02
C SER A 933 11.89 -23.86 -17.02
N THR A 934 12.35 -23.01 -17.93
CA THR A 934 11.63 -22.58 -19.15
C THR A 934 12.17 -23.27 -20.41
N THR A 935 13.09 -24.23 -20.22
CA THR A 935 13.83 -24.90 -21.28
C THR A 935 13.64 -26.42 -21.17
N PRO A 936 12.52 -26.98 -21.67
CA PRO A 936 11.37 -26.32 -22.29
C PRO A 936 10.28 -25.90 -21.27
N VAL A 937 9.55 -24.83 -21.59
CA VAL A 937 8.31 -24.40 -20.94
C VAL A 937 7.11 -25.16 -21.54
N ILE A 938 6.06 -25.40 -20.75
CA ILE A 938 4.95 -26.31 -21.08
C ILE A 938 3.63 -25.53 -21.19
N ALA A 939 2.95 -25.59 -22.34
CA ALA A 939 1.64 -24.98 -22.53
C ALA A 939 0.61 -25.53 -21.53
N ASN A 940 -0.15 -24.64 -20.90
CA ASN A 940 -1.15 -24.95 -19.88
C ASN A 940 -2.58 -24.74 -20.41
N VAL A 941 -2.82 -23.64 -21.14
CA VAL A 941 -4.07 -23.39 -21.88
C VAL A 941 -3.73 -23.05 -23.32
N THR A 942 -4.35 -23.77 -24.26
CA THR A 942 -4.35 -23.44 -25.69
C THR A 942 -5.76 -23.12 -26.17
N ARG A 943 -5.86 -22.48 -27.34
CA ARG A 943 -7.13 -22.14 -27.99
C ARG A 943 -6.95 -22.26 -29.50
N ALA A 944 -8.00 -22.67 -30.21
CA ALA A 944 -7.97 -22.73 -31.68
C ALA A 944 -7.66 -21.34 -32.26
N ARG A 945 -6.76 -21.29 -33.26
CA ARG A 945 -6.36 -20.06 -33.95
C ARG A 945 -7.57 -19.45 -34.69
N PRO A 946 -7.90 -18.16 -34.48
CA PRO A 946 -8.91 -17.48 -35.28
C PRO A 946 -8.29 -16.98 -36.60
N GLU A 947 -9.08 -16.79 -37.65
CA GLU A 947 -8.61 -16.16 -38.90
C GLU A 947 -8.30 -14.68 -38.71
N ALA A 948 -9.11 -14.01 -37.89
CA ALA A 948 -8.91 -12.61 -37.52
C ALA A 948 -9.51 -12.28 -36.16
N TYR A 949 -9.00 -11.22 -35.54
CA TYR A 949 -9.69 -10.52 -34.46
C TYR A 949 -10.42 -9.29 -35.01
N LEU A 950 -11.61 -9.02 -34.49
CA LEU A 950 -12.40 -7.82 -34.78
C LEU A 950 -12.44 -6.91 -33.55
N ILE A 951 -11.98 -5.68 -33.73
CA ILE A 951 -11.93 -4.64 -32.69
C ILE A 951 -12.91 -3.53 -33.08
N PRO A 952 -13.97 -3.24 -32.29
CA PRO A 952 -14.91 -2.17 -32.59
C PRO A 952 -14.25 -0.79 -32.71
N ALA A 953 -14.81 0.10 -33.53
CA ALA A 953 -14.30 1.46 -33.74
C ALA A 953 -14.05 2.27 -32.43
N ALA A 954 -14.79 1.96 -31.35
CA ALA A 954 -14.61 2.58 -30.03
C ALA A 954 -13.26 2.27 -29.36
N TRP A 955 -12.59 1.18 -29.76
CA TRP A 955 -11.34 0.67 -29.19
C TRP A 955 -10.12 0.92 -30.11
N ALA A 956 -10.14 2.03 -30.87
CA ALA A 956 -9.09 2.39 -31.83
C ALA A 956 -7.67 2.48 -31.22
N ASP A 957 -7.56 2.77 -29.92
CA ASP A 957 -6.29 2.76 -29.18
C ASP A 957 -5.63 1.36 -29.15
N LEU A 958 -6.41 0.28 -29.05
CA LEU A 958 -5.90 -1.09 -29.11
C LEU A 958 -5.35 -1.41 -30.51
N ALA A 959 -6.08 -1.00 -31.55
CA ALA A 959 -5.65 -1.14 -32.93
C ALA A 959 -4.34 -0.39 -33.21
N GLU A 960 -4.15 0.79 -32.61
CA GLU A 960 -2.92 1.58 -32.76
C GLU A 960 -1.73 0.99 -31.98
N ARG A 961 -1.96 0.46 -30.77
CA ARG A 961 -0.93 -0.32 -30.04
C ARG A 961 -0.45 -1.52 -30.86
N LEU A 962 -1.36 -2.22 -31.55
CA LEU A 962 -1.00 -3.34 -32.43
C LEU A 962 -0.21 -2.87 -33.67
N ARG A 963 -0.55 -1.73 -34.28
CA ARG A 963 0.26 -1.14 -35.38
C ARG A 963 1.67 -0.78 -34.93
N VAL A 964 1.82 -0.15 -33.75
CA VAL A 964 3.13 0.10 -33.15
C VAL A 964 3.87 -1.21 -32.84
N GLY A 965 3.14 -2.21 -32.36
CA GLY A 965 3.60 -3.60 -32.19
C GLY A 965 4.06 -4.27 -33.49
N GLY A 966 3.75 -3.68 -34.66
CA GLY A 966 4.20 -4.12 -35.98
C GLY A 966 3.19 -4.95 -36.74
N LEU A 967 1.92 -4.98 -36.31
CA LEU A 967 0.87 -5.72 -37.00
C LEU A 967 0.24 -4.92 -38.14
N GLU A 968 -0.10 -5.63 -39.20
CA GLU A 968 -1.05 -5.19 -40.22
C GLU A 968 -2.45 -5.17 -39.59
N VAL A 969 -3.06 -3.98 -39.49
CA VAL A 969 -4.37 -3.76 -38.87
C VAL A 969 -5.27 -2.95 -39.82
N GLU A 970 -6.15 -3.67 -40.51
CA GLU A 970 -7.12 -3.11 -41.45
C GLU A 970 -8.14 -2.22 -40.71
N THR A 971 -8.57 -1.14 -41.36
CA THR A 971 -9.72 -0.33 -40.91
C THR A 971 -10.83 -0.51 -41.93
N LEU A 972 -11.94 -1.13 -41.52
CA LEU A 972 -13.02 -1.54 -42.40
C LEU A 972 -13.75 -0.32 -42.98
N SER A 973 -13.81 -0.21 -44.31
CA SER A 973 -14.52 0.89 -44.99
C SER A 973 -16.05 0.75 -44.95
N GLU A 974 -16.54 -0.46 -44.74
CA GLU A 974 -17.97 -0.83 -44.68
C GLU A 974 -18.28 -1.53 -43.35
N PRO A 975 -19.54 -1.58 -42.90
CA PRO A 975 -19.92 -2.31 -41.70
C PRO A 975 -19.71 -3.83 -41.84
N TYR A 976 -19.11 -4.46 -40.82
CA TYR A 976 -19.04 -5.92 -40.72
C TYR A 976 -20.39 -6.47 -40.20
N LYS A 977 -20.87 -7.57 -40.79
CA LYS A 977 -21.98 -8.38 -40.27
C LYS A 977 -21.64 -9.86 -40.39
N GLY A 978 -21.80 -10.61 -39.31
CA GLY A 978 -21.63 -12.06 -39.33
C GLY A 978 -21.45 -12.69 -37.96
N SER A 979 -21.44 -14.03 -37.96
CA SER A 979 -21.14 -14.87 -36.81
C SER A 979 -19.69 -14.72 -36.36
N VAL A 980 -19.50 -14.52 -35.06
CA VAL A 980 -18.19 -14.48 -34.38
C VAL A 980 -18.24 -15.31 -33.11
N GLU A 981 -17.08 -15.75 -32.64
CA GLU A 981 -16.89 -16.20 -31.27
C GLU A 981 -16.57 -14.99 -30.37
N ALA A 982 -17.38 -14.82 -29.33
CA ALA A 982 -17.22 -13.83 -28.27
C ALA A 982 -16.78 -14.53 -26.97
N LEU A 983 -16.09 -13.81 -26.10
CA LEU A 983 -15.62 -14.32 -24.81
C LEU A 983 -16.38 -13.62 -23.68
N ASN A 984 -17.11 -14.39 -22.86
CA ASN A 984 -17.77 -13.86 -21.67
C ASN A 984 -16.87 -14.07 -20.45
N VAL A 985 -16.64 -13.03 -19.66
CA VAL A 985 -15.76 -13.09 -18.48
C VAL A 985 -16.44 -13.89 -17.37
N THR A 986 -15.77 -14.95 -16.90
CA THR A 986 -16.24 -15.87 -15.86
C THR A 986 -15.56 -15.65 -14.51
N SER A 987 -14.46 -14.91 -14.47
CA SER A 987 -13.90 -14.30 -13.26
C SER A 987 -12.95 -13.15 -13.62
N ALA A 988 -12.82 -12.19 -12.72
CA ALA A 988 -11.87 -11.07 -12.82
C ALA A 988 -11.30 -10.78 -11.41
N GLU A 989 -10.11 -11.30 -11.12
CA GLU A 989 -9.44 -11.13 -9.82
C GLU A 989 -8.40 -9.99 -9.91
N PHE A 990 -8.65 -8.88 -9.23
CA PHE A 990 -7.81 -7.67 -9.27
C PHE A 990 -6.67 -7.74 -8.25
N GLU A 991 -5.47 -7.35 -8.69
CA GLU A 991 -4.31 -7.24 -7.81
C GLU A 991 -4.45 -6.12 -6.77
N SER A 992 -3.79 -6.32 -5.62
CA SER A 992 -3.93 -5.43 -4.45
C SER A 992 -3.07 -4.15 -4.53
N GLY A 993 -2.25 -4.01 -5.57
CA GLY A 993 -1.33 -2.90 -5.76
C GLY A 993 -1.17 -2.48 -7.21
N TYR A 994 -0.52 -1.33 -7.41
CA TYR A 994 -0.18 -0.84 -8.74
C TYR A 994 1.07 -1.53 -9.29
N TYR A 995 1.00 -1.95 -10.54
CA TYR A 995 2.09 -2.48 -11.33
C TYR A 995 2.26 -1.59 -12.57
N GLU A 996 3.38 -0.87 -12.66
CA GLU A 996 3.70 -0.03 -13.83
C GLU A 996 2.54 0.89 -14.27
N GLY A 997 1.88 1.54 -13.30
CA GLY A 997 0.79 2.49 -13.50
C GLY A 997 -0.60 1.90 -13.77
N VAL A 998 -0.76 0.57 -13.81
CA VAL A 998 -2.07 -0.12 -13.88
C VAL A 998 -2.29 -0.99 -12.63
N ILE A 999 -3.53 -1.45 -12.41
CA ILE A 999 -3.82 -2.56 -11.48
C ILE A 999 -4.05 -3.78 -12.36
N LEU A 1000 -3.26 -4.85 -12.17
CA LEU A 1000 -3.39 -6.08 -12.94
C LEU A 1000 -4.68 -6.83 -12.59
N VAL A 1001 -5.17 -7.63 -13.54
CA VAL A 1001 -6.34 -8.50 -13.38
C VAL A 1001 -5.96 -9.91 -13.84
N THR A 1002 -6.36 -10.93 -13.08
CA THR A 1002 -6.38 -12.32 -13.58
C THR A 1002 -7.79 -12.60 -14.08
N VAL A 1003 -7.91 -12.85 -15.39
CA VAL A 1003 -9.20 -13.02 -16.08
C VAL A 1003 -9.38 -14.48 -16.50
N THR A 1004 -10.60 -15.01 -16.36
CA THR A 1004 -11.03 -16.25 -17.05
C THR A 1004 -12.23 -15.98 -17.93
N THR A 1005 -12.37 -16.69 -19.06
CA THR A 1005 -13.55 -16.55 -19.93
C THR A 1005 -14.16 -17.87 -20.38
N ALA A 1006 -15.42 -17.80 -20.83
CA ALA A 1006 -16.11 -18.83 -21.58
C ALA A 1006 -16.46 -18.32 -22.98
N ALA A 1007 -16.10 -19.09 -24.00
CA ALA A 1007 -16.39 -18.78 -25.40
C ALA A 1007 -17.84 -19.10 -25.78
N PHE A 1008 -18.46 -18.27 -26.61
CA PHE A 1008 -19.78 -18.51 -27.19
C PHE A 1008 -19.93 -17.83 -28.56
N THR A 1009 -20.77 -18.40 -29.43
CA THR A 1009 -21.00 -17.86 -30.78
C THR A 1009 -22.19 -16.89 -30.79
N LYS A 1010 -22.04 -15.74 -31.48
CA LYS A 1010 -23.15 -14.82 -31.78
C LYS A 1010 -22.97 -14.09 -33.11
N GLU A 1011 -24.06 -13.61 -33.68
CA GLU A 1011 -24.01 -12.61 -34.76
C GLU A 1011 -23.64 -11.22 -34.20
N VAL A 1012 -22.79 -10.48 -34.89
CA VAL A 1012 -22.49 -9.07 -34.60
C VAL A 1012 -22.67 -8.18 -35.82
N GLU A 1013 -23.01 -6.92 -35.57
CA GLU A 1013 -22.95 -5.84 -36.55
C GLU A 1013 -22.00 -4.75 -36.00
N LEU A 1014 -20.87 -4.53 -36.67
CA LEU A 1014 -19.87 -3.52 -36.30
C LEU A 1014 -19.82 -2.43 -37.38
N PRO A 1015 -19.79 -1.14 -37.00
CA PRO A 1015 -19.79 -0.04 -37.96
C PRO A 1015 -18.48 0.03 -38.75
N ALA A 1016 -18.54 0.65 -39.95
CA ALA A 1016 -17.36 1.10 -40.67
C ALA A 1016 -16.46 1.97 -39.75
N GLY A 1017 -15.15 1.87 -39.92
CA GLY A 1017 -14.15 2.39 -38.99
C GLY A 1017 -13.80 1.45 -37.83
N SER A 1018 -14.44 0.28 -37.72
CA SER A 1018 -13.94 -0.83 -36.88
C SER A 1018 -12.73 -1.51 -37.54
N PHE A 1019 -11.96 -2.27 -36.78
CA PHE A 1019 -10.67 -2.81 -37.21
C PHE A 1019 -10.68 -4.33 -37.32
N LEU A 1020 -9.95 -4.86 -38.30
CA LEU A 1020 -9.73 -6.28 -38.52
C LEU A 1020 -8.22 -6.57 -38.44
N VAL A 1021 -7.85 -7.55 -37.62
CA VAL A 1021 -6.48 -8.00 -37.41
C VAL A 1021 -6.39 -9.47 -37.83
N SER A 1022 -6.04 -9.73 -39.10
CA SER A 1022 -5.84 -11.12 -39.56
C SER A 1022 -4.69 -11.76 -38.80
N THR A 1023 -4.83 -13.04 -38.42
CA THR A 1023 -3.75 -13.79 -37.77
C THR A 1023 -2.75 -14.36 -38.77
N ARG A 1024 -3.02 -14.31 -40.07
CA ARG A 1024 -2.20 -14.90 -41.14
C ARG A 1024 -0.99 -14.02 -41.51
N GLN A 1025 -0.35 -13.39 -40.51
CA GLN A 1025 0.76 -12.42 -40.64
C GLN A 1025 1.93 -12.73 -39.69
N LYS A 1026 3.14 -12.22 -39.99
CA LYS A 1026 4.38 -12.48 -39.24
C LYS A 1026 4.24 -12.19 -37.74
N ASN A 1027 3.67 -11.04 -37.40
CA ASN A 1027 3.63 -10.51 -36.04
C ASN A 1027 2.36 -10.90 -35.25
N ALA A 1028 1.56 -11.85 -35.75
CA ALA A 1028 0.29 -12.26 -35.12
C ALA A 1028 0.47 -12.82 -33.69
N ALA A 1029 1.64 -13.37 -33.35
CA ALA A 1029 1.94 -13.87 -32.02
C ALA A 1029 1.87 -12.76 -30.93
N ILE A 1030 2.08 -11.49 -31.30
CA ILE A 1030 1.84 -10.34 -30.41
C ILE A 1030 0.34 -10.18 -30.15
N ALA A 1031 -0.53 -10.28 -31.15
CA ALA A 1031 -1.98 -10.24 -30.96
C ALA A 1031 -2.48 -11.43 -30.11
N PHE A 1032 -1.87 -12.61 -30.22
CA PHE A 1032 -2.27 -13.77 -29.39
C PHE A 1032 -2.04 -13.52 -27.91
N ASN A 1033 -0.93 -12.88 -27.53
CA ASN A 1033 -0.67 -12.52 -26.13
C ASN A 1033 -1.44 -11.25 -25.71
N ALA A 1034 -1.64 -10.29 -26.61
CA ALA A 1034 -2.25 -8.99 -26.30
C ALA A 1034 -3.79 -9.00 -26.27
N LEU A 1035 -4.44 -9.81 -27.12
CA LEU A 1035 -5.90 -9.80 -27.29
C LEU A 1035 -6.62 -10.93 -26.57
N GLU A 1036 -6.02 -12.09 -26.38
CA GLU A 1036 -6.65 -13.20 -25.65
C GLU A 1036 -6.65 -12.90 -24.15
N PRO A 1037 -7.82 -12.73 -23.49
CA PRO A 1037 -7.91 -12.06 -22.20
C PRO A 1037 -7.20 -12.80 -21.07
N GLU A 1038 -7.15 -14.13 -21.07
CA GLU A 1038 -6.51 -14.92 -20.00
C GLU A 1038 -4.97 -14.96 -20.09
N ASN A 1039 -4.35 -14.36 -21.10
CA ASN A 1039 -2.90 -14.21 -21.13
C ASN A 1039 -2.46 -13.17 -20.09
N ILE A 1040 -1.38 -13.44 -19.34
CA ILE A 1040 -0.89 -12.59 -18.25
C ILE A 1040 -0.49 -11.17 -18.68
N ASP A 1041 -0.26 -10.97 -19.98
CA ASP A 1041 0.13 -9.69 -20.59
C ASP A 1041 -0.92 -9.12 -21.56
N SER A 1042 -2.15 -9.66 -21.52
CA SER A 1042 -3.25 -9.19 -22.36
C SER A 1042 -3.71 -7.77 -21.99
N TYR A 1043 -4.42 -7.12 -22.91
CA TYR A 1043 -5.04 -5.82 -22.66
C TYR A 1043 -6.13 -5.89 -21.57
N ALA A 1044 -6.70 -7.06 -21.29
CA ALA A 1044 -7.58 -7.28 -20.14
C ALA A 1044 -6.78 -7.40 -18.84
N SER A 1045 -5.74 -8.25 -18.82
CA SER A 1045 -4.89 -8.49 -17.65
C SER A 1045 -4.09 -7.26 -17.23
N MET A 1046 -3.74 -6.39 -18.20
CA MET A 1046 -3.15 -5.07 -17.97
C MET A 1046 -4.18 -3.96 -17.73
N ASN A 1047 -5.47 -4.27 -17.68
CA ASN A 1047 -6.56 -3.33 -17.36
C ASN A 1047 -6.61 -2.11 -18.31
N ILE A 1048 -6.22 -2.31 -19.57
CA ILE A 1048 -6.38 -1.37 -20.68
C ILE A 1048 -7.81 -1.50 -21.25
N VAL A 1049 -8.30 -2.75 -21.30
CA VAL A 1049 -9.70 -3.12 -21.46
C VAL A 1049 -10.21 -3.56 -20.08
N PRO A 1050 -10.77 -2.65 -19.25
CA PRO A 1050 -11.34 -3.03 -17.96
C PRO A 1050 -12.53 -3.98 -18.17
N VAL A 1051 -12.61 -5.02 -17.32
CA VAL A 1051 -13.67 -6.03 -17.32
C VAL A 1051 -13.99 -6.49 -15.89
N GLU A 1052 -15.25 -6.79 -15.60
CA GLU A 1052 -15.73 -7.41 -14.36
C GLU A 1052 -16.34 -8.81 -14.64
N GLU A 1053 -16.65 -9.58 -13.59
CA GLU A 1053 -17.31 -10.89 -13.74
C GLU A 1053 -18.70 -10.74 -14.37
N GLY A 1054 -18.92 -11.42 -15.50
CA GLY A 1054 -20.15 -11.33 -16.28
C GLY A 1054 -20.13 -10.37 -17.47
N ASP A 1055 -19.06 -9.59 -17.65
CA ASP A 1055 -18.88 -8.74 -18.84
C ASP A 1055 -18.61 -9.56 -20.11
N GLU A 1056 -19.04 -9.04 -21.26
CA GLU A 1056 -18.62 -9.53 -22.57
C GLU A 1056 -17.36 -8.79 -23.02
N TYR A 1057 -16.29 -9.54 -23.31
CA TYR A 1057 -15.01 -8.95 -23.74
C TYR A 1057 -15.14 -8.36 -25.16
N PRO A 1058 -14.79 -7.08 -25.39
CA PRO A 1058 -15.18 -6.34 -26.59
C PRO A 1058 -14.33 -6.62 -27.84
N VAL A 1059 -13.49 -7.66 -27.84
CA VAL A 1059 -12.72 -8.10 -29.01
C VAL A 1059 -13.22 -9.48 -29.43
N TYR A 1060 -13.66 -9.60 -30.68
CA TYR A 1060 -14.29 -10.82 -31.20
C TYR A 1060 -13.33 -11.65 -32.05
N ARG A 1061 -13.53 -12.96 -32.06
CA ARG A 1061 -12.72 -13.93 -32.79
C ARG A 1061 -13.51 -14.41 -34.03
N VAL A 1062 -12.96 -14.21 -35.22
CA VAL A 1062 -13.50 -14.78 -36.46
C VAL A 1062 -12.91 -16.17 -36.61
N LEU A 1063 -13.74 -17.20 -36.52
CA LEU A 1063 -13.33 -18.60 -36.75
C LEU A 1063 -13.34 -18.93 -38.26
N ALA A 1064 -12.66 -20.01 -38.63
CA ALA A 1064 -12.54 -20.52 -40.00
C ALA A 1064 -13.77 -21.33 -40.47
#